data_AF-A0A378LSF0-F1
#
_entry.id   AF-A0A378LSF0-F1
#
_cell.length_a   1.000
_cell.length_b   1.000
_cell.length_c   1.000
_cell.angle_alpha   90.00
_cell.angle_beta   90.00
_cell.angle_gamma   90.00
#
_symmetry.space_group_name_H-M   'P 1'
#
loop_
_entity.id
_entity.type
_entity.pdbx_description
1 polymer ?
#
loop_
_entity_poly.entity_id
_entity_poly.type
_entity_poly.pdbx_seq_one_letter_code
_entity_poly.pdbx_strand_id
1 'polypeptide(L)'
;MTQTVDFLLIGGGLASAFTADTLRKEGATGSITIISAENFLPYYRPQLPRKFLLRKRTKEQMLIFHENHYLKYDIKVILNTRVLAVDPNTKLVQTDRGGDFNFKQLLIATGCNPQKLKLPGSKIKHIFYIKTIHDAELILHQLDNAQNVVICGGSFVGIEIASLLNKKNIKVTLITDEFHLFNVSSSAEIVSFITNNGVDVLYCETIKKFHGVTTVQSVETNSGKIIACDFVIVADKYLPVTEFLEGSGIELDDGVIVDQYLQTNKKGIYAAGDVAKFFDPVFRRCHRNGGVDNAIKQGKTVALNMMGMRKIYYSASYFYLHAFDNYIVIIGDTDEANERIIRGSIKEKNGALFYLKDGFLQGAFFSGRPIEEIKAAESLIINRINIESYKHKLSDMYFNLEDIAIQTILTLQGGGALGAFECGVVKAMEEHEIYPDIVSGISIGAFNSAIIAGNPKHAAEALESFWNDLALDMINIPDEQTRRLLSSWHTIIWGSPNFFYPRWAMPVFNPAQLPVHWTSFYDNSYIKNLLCQYIDFKKLKDSPIRLLVMAVNVETSEFETFDSYTDEITPDHILASGSLPPGFPWTTINEKHYWDGGIISNTPIDSTLDICGQSNKKIYIVDLYLRNRSLPQNMIEVLSRKDEILFSEKIRKDIRTTDLINSYKKLIEQILSFCEPSVAEEMRILPAYIQTMGDPGIQSITRITRESGKEEPYAWDSDFSRKTIEQHKKSGYEITKKILEQEALAKRIK
;
A
#
# COMPACT_ATOMS: atom_id res chain seq x y z
N MET A 1 -31.19 -17.88 -21.68
CA MET A 1 -30.21 -17.27 -22.61
C MET A 1 -29.02 -16.83 -21.81
N THR A 2 -27.81 -17.19 -22.24
CA THR A 2 -26.57 -16.80 -21.58
C THR A 2 -26.19 -15.38 -22.04
N GLN A 3 -26.04 -14.45 -21.10
CA GLN A 3 -25.60 -13.08 -21.37
C GLN A 3 -24.07 -13.02 -21.38
N THR A 4 -23.45 -12.11 -22.13
CA THR A 4 -21.98 -11.89 -22.08
C THR A 4 -21.71 -10.53 -21.48
N VAL A 5 -20.80 -10.48 -20.51
CA VAL A 5 -20.42 -9.27 -19.76
C VAL A 5 -18.90 -9.13 -19.75
N ASP A 6 -18.39 -7.91 -19.85
CA ASP A 6 -16.94 -7.68 -19.79
C ASP A 6 -16.44 -7.80 -18.35
N PHE A 7 -17.10 -7.13 -17.41
CA PHE A 7 -16.78 -7.17 -15.98
C PHE A 7 -17.98 -7.65 -15.17
N LEU A 8 -17.92 -8.88 -14.67
CA LEU A 8 -18.96 -9.46 -13.84
C LEU A 8 -18.53 -9.44 -12.37
N LEU A 9 -19.36 -8.85 -11.50
CA LEU A 9 -19.04 -8.66 -10.09
C LEU A 9 -20.07 -9.40 -9.22
N ILE A 10 -19.65 -10.46 -8.54
CA ILE A 10 -20.52 -11.28 -7.69
C ILE A 10 -20.51 -10.72 -6.26
N GLY A 11 -21.67 -10.28 -5.79
CA GLY A 11 -21.91 -9.77 -4.43
C GLY A 11 -22.30 -8.30 -4.42
N GLY A 12 -23.37 -7.95 -3.70
CA GLY A 12 -23.88 -6.57 -3.55
C GLY A 12 -23.25 -5.79 -2.39
N GLY A 13 -21.95 -5.97 -2.15
CA GLY A 13 -21.22 -5.36 -1.02
C GLY A 13 -20.36 -4.15 -1.40
N LEU A 14 -19.57 -3.67 -0.42
CA LEU A 14 -18.62 -2.56 -0.60
C LEU A 14 -17.61 -2.83 -1.71
N ALA A 15 -16.99 -4.01 -1.73
CA ALA A 15 -15.96 -4.36 -2.70
C ALA A 15 -16.47 -4.25 -4.14
N SER A 16 -17.62 -4.85 -4.49
CA SER A 16 -18.20 -4.73 -5.83
C SER A 16 -18.62 -3.31 -6.19
N ALA A 17 -19.22 -2.57 -5.25
CA ALA A 17 -19.66 -1.20 -5.51
C ALA A 17 -18.47 -0.29 -5.88
N PHE A 18 -17.38 -0.36 -5.11
CA PHE A 18 -16.18 0.43 -5.39
C PHE A 18 -15.38 -0.11 -6.58
N THR A 19 -15.41 -1.41 -6.87
CA THR A 19 -14.83 -1.96 -8.11
C THR A 19 -15.52 -1.36 -9.33
N ALA A 20 -16.87 -1.36 -9.36
CA ALA A 20 -17.63 -0.83 -10.48
C ALA A 20 -17.44 0.68 -10.68
N ASP A 21 -17.47 1.46 -9.60
CA ASP A 21 -17.22 2.91 -9.61
C ASP A 21 -15.80 3.23 -10.11
N THR A 22 -14.78 2.51 -9.61
CA THR A 22 -13.40 2.72 -10.05
C THR A 22 -13.18 2.31 -11.51
N LEU A 23 -13.70 1.16 -11.96
CA LEU A 23 -13.61 0.76 -13.37
C LEU A 23 -14.08 1.88 -14.30
N ARG A 24 -15.21 2.53 -13.98
CA ARG A 24 -15.75 3.62 -14.80
C ARG A 24 -14.95 4.91 -14.71
N LYS A 25 -14.47 5.28 -13.52
CA LYS A 25 -13.65 6.49 -13.32
C LYS A 25 -12.30 6.40 -14.04
N GLU A 26 -11.74 5.20 -14.13
CA GLU A 26 -10.47 4.92 -14.81
C GLU A 26 -10.65 4.66 -16.31
N GLY A 27 -11.87 4.80 -16.84
CA GLY A 27 -12.13 4.80 -18.29
C GLY A 27 -12.50 3.45 -18.91
N ALA A 28 -12.87 2.43 -18.12
CA ALA A 28 -13.33 1.15 -18.68
C ALA A 28 -14.60 1.34 -19.53
N THR A 29 -14.56 0.89 -20.79
CA THR A 29 -15.65 1.05 -21.77
C THR A 29 -16.57 -0.17 -21.90
N GLY A 30 -16.19 -1.32 -21.34
CA GLY A 30 -16.98 -2.57 -21.41
C GLY A 30 -18.21 -2.58 -20.50
N SER A 31 -19.08 -3.57 -20.69
CA SER A 31 -20.26 -3.81 -19.84
C SER A 31 -19.85 -4.21 -18.41
N ILE A 32 -20.48 -3.58 -17.40
CA ILE A 32 -20.27 -3.89 -15.98
C ILE A 32 -21.59 -4.35 -15.37
N THR A 33 -21.59 -5.52 -14.74
CA THR A 33 -22.77 -6.06 -14.05
C THR A 33 -22.42 -6.52 -12.63
N ILE A 34 -23.18 -6.04 -11.64
CA ILE A 34 -23.18 -6.53 -10.26
C ILE A 34 -24.34 -7.51 -10.08
N ILE A 35 -24.07 -8.71 -9.58
CA ILE A 35 -25.10 -9.69 -9.18
C ILE A 35 -25.17 -9.74 -7.66
N SER A 36 -26.37 -9.53 -7.10
CA SER A 36 -26.62 -9.56 -5.66
C SER A 36 -27.75 -10.53 -5.32
N ALA A 37 -27.51 -11.38 -4.33
CA ALA A 37 -28.56 -12.24 -3.78
C ALA A 37 -29.60 -11.47 -2.95
N GLU A 38 -29.28 -10.25 -2.50
CA GLU A 38 -30.20 -9.41 -1.72
C GLU A 38 -31.11 -8.58 -2.63
N ASN A 39 -32.29 -8.24 -2.10
CA ASN A 39 -33.26 -7.33 -2.73
C ASN A 39 -32.98 -5.85 -2.44
N PHE A 40 -31.71 -5.46 -2.35
CA PHE A 40 -31.35 -4.09 -2.00
C PHE A 40 -30.03 -3.69 -2.65
N LEU A 41 -29.94 -2.41 -3.04
CA LEU A 41 -28.72 -1.85 -3.62
C LEU A 41 -27.57 -1.88 -2.58
N PRO A 42 -26.30 -1.92 -3.03
CA PRO A 42 -25.15 -1.93 -2.13
C PRO A 42 -25.17 -0.80 -1.07
N TYR A 43 -24.89 -1.17 0.18
CA TYR A 43 -25.03 -0.29 1.36
C TYR A 43 -23.96 -0.58 2.44
N TYR A 44 -23.75 0.36 3.37
CA TYR A 44 -22.77 0.24 4.46
C TYR A 44 -23.25 -0.66 5.61
N ARG A 45 -23.03 -1.98 5.50
CA ARG A 45 -23.45 -2.96 6.53
C ARG A 45 -22.98 -2.67 7.95
N PRO A 46 -21.74 -2.16 8.21
CA PRO A 46 -21.30 -1.93 9.59
C PRO A 46 -22.05 -0.79 10.29
N GLN A 47 -22.84 0.00 9.56
CA GLN A 47 -23.74 0.97 10.15
C GLN A 47 -25.06 0.33 10.63
N LEU A 48 -25.34 -0.96 10.33
CA LEU A 48 -26.58 -1.63 10.76
C LEU A 48 -26.72 -1.62 12.30
N PRO A 49 -25.72 -2.07 13.10
CA PRO A 49 -25.81 -1.92 14.55
C PRO A 49 -25.90 -0.45 14.98
N ARG A 50 -24.99 0.40 14.50
CA ARG A 50 -24.79 1.77 15.05
C ARG A 50 -25.87 2.78 14.67
N LYS A 51 -26.40 2.70 13.45
CA LYS A 51 -27.27 3.74 12.87
C LYS A 51 -28.67 3.24 12.60
N PHE A 52 -28.80 2.02 12.09
CA PHE A 52 -30.11 1.47 11.75
C PHE A 52 -30.87 0.99 12.99
N LEU A 53 -30.25 0.16 13.85
CA LEU A 53 -30.90 -0.29 15.10
C LEU A 53 -31.23 0.86 16.06
N LEU A 54 -30.51 1.98 15.98
CA LEU A 54 -30.80 3.20 16.74
C LEU A 54 -31.83 4.13 16.08
N ARG A 55 -32.39 3.77 14.92
CA ARG A 55 -33.30 4.63 14.13
C ARG A 55 -32.69 6.01 13.79
N LYS A 56 -31.36 6.11 13.68
CA LYS A 56 -30.64 7.33 13.29
C LYS A 56 -30.53 7.52 11.78
N ARG A 57 -30.67 6.45 11.00
CA ARG A 57 -30.68 6.47 9.53
C ARG A 57 -31.77 5.57 8.96
N THR A 58 -32.39 6.01 7.87
CA THR A 58 -33.29 5.17 7.06
C THR A 58 -32.49 4.21 6.18
N LYS A 59 -33.14 3.23 5.56
CA LYS A 59 -32.47 2.27 4.67
C LYS A 59 -31.78 2.97 3.48
N GLU A 60 -32.41 4.00 2.95
CA GLU A 60 -31.95 4.76 1.78
C GLU A 60 -30.70 5.58 2.11
N GLN A 61 -30.59 6.06 3.35
CA GLN A 61 -29.42 6.79 3.85
C GLN A 61 -28.21 5.89 4.10
N MET A 62 -28.37 4.57 3.98
CA MET A 62 -27.31 3.58 4.17
C MET A 62 -26.64 3.20 2.85
N LEU A 63 -27.24 3.55 1.72
CA LEU A 63 -26.74 3.25 0.38
C LEU A 63 -25.32 3.79 0.20
N ILE A 64 -24.46 3.00 -0.46
CA ILE A 64 -23.12 3.45 -0.86
C ILE A 64 -23.27 4.47 -1.99
N PHE A 65 -24.03 4.09 -3.01
CA PHE A 65 -24.39 4.93 -4.14
C PHE A 65 -25.89 4.82 -4.39
N HIS A 66 -26.54 5.93 -4.71
CA HIS A 66 -27.94 5.95 -5.12
C HIS A 66 -28.12 5.45 -6.55
N GLU A 67 -29.34 5.05 -6.92
CA GLU A 67 -29.68 4.51 -8.24
C GLU A 67 -29.18 5.35 -9.42
N ASN A 68 -29.29 6.67 -9.32
CA ASN A 68 -28.81 7.63 -10.33
C ASN A 68 -27.31 7.49 -10.65
N HIS A 69 -26.50 7.06 -9.68
CA HIS A 69 -25.08 6.83 -9.90
C HIS A 69 -24.85 5.65 -10.85
N TYR A 70 -25.52 4.52 -10.61
CA TYR A 70 -25.41 3.34 -11.45
C TYR A 70 -25.93 3.60 -12.87
N LEU A 71 -27.03 4.36 -13.00
CA LEU A 71 -27.54 4.80 -14.31
C LEU A 71 -26.55 5.72 -15.03
N LYS A 72 -26.00 6.73 -14.33
CA LYS A 72 -25.04 7.68 -14.91
C LYS A 72 -23.80 6.99 -15.46
N TYR A 73 -23.31 5.96 -14.76
CA TYR A 73 -22.10 5.24 -15.12
C TYR A 73 -22.37 3.96 -15.91
N ASP A 74 -23.60 3.70 -16.37
CA ASP A 74 -23.96 2.48 -17.10
C ASP A 74 -23.47 1.19 -16.41
N ILE A 75 -23.81 1.07 -15.12
CA ILE A 75 -23.53 -0.10 -14.28
C ILE A 75 -24.85 -0.82 -14.03
N LYS A 76 -24.95 -2.06 -14.51
CA LYS A 76 -26.15 -2.89 -14.29
C LYS A 76 -26.08 -3.56 -12.91
N VAL A 77 -27.12 -3.42 -12.11
CA VAL A 77 -27.23 -4.13 -10.82
C VAL A 77 -28.42 -5.09 -10.86
N ILE A 78 -28.15 -6.38 -10.73
CA ILE A 78 -29.15 -7.44 -10.74
C ILE A 78 -29.34 -7.93 -9.30
N LEU A 79 -30.50 -7.62 -8.73
CA LEU A 79 -30.90 -8.01 -7.37
C LEU A 79 -31.62 -9.37 -7.37
N ASN A 80 -31.81 -9.95 -6.19
CA ASN A 80 -32.50 -11.25 -6.00
C ASN A 80 -31.97 -12.39 -6.87
N THR A 81 -30.67 -12.39 -7.17
CA THR A 81 -30.04 -13.39 -8.03
C THR A 81 -28.87 -14.01 -7.31
N ARG A 82 -28.94 -15.32 -7.07
CA ARG A 82 -27.88 -16.08 -6.40
C ARG A 82 -27.04 -16.80 -7.45
N VAL A 83 -25.73 -16.66 -7.34
CA VAL A 83 -24.78 -17.48 -8.11
C VAL A 83 -24.72 -18.88 -7.51
N LEU A 84 -24.81 -19.89 -8.37
CA LEU A 84 -24.82 -21.30 -8.01
C LEU A 84 -23.51 -22.02 -8.35
N ALA A 85 -22.82 -21.59 -9.41
CA ALA A 85 -21.54 -22.15 -9.83
C ALA A 85 -20.74 -21.16 -10.67
N VAL A 86 -19.42 -21.33 -10.68
CA VAL A 86 -18.49 -20.66 -11.57
C VAL A 86 -17.65 -21.72 -12.28
N ASP A 87 -17.60 -21.67 -13.62
CA ASP A 87 -16.68 -22.45 -14.44
C ASP A 87 -15.58 -21.53 -14.99
N PRO A 88 -14.35 -21.59 -14.44
CA PRO A 88 -13.23 -20.79 -14.93
C PRO A 88 -12.76 -21.14 -16.34
N ASN A 89 -12.97 -22.38 -16.80
CA ASN A 89 -12.47 -22.85 -18.09
C ASN A 89 -13.33 -22.32 -19.23
N THR A 90 -14.66 -22.39 -19.07
CA THR A 90 -15.60 -21.83 -20.05
C THR A 90 -15.96 -20.37 -19.78
N LYS A 91 -15.43 -19.78 -18.69
CA LYS A 91 -15.75 -18.44 -18.18
C LYS A 91 -17.25 -18.19 -18.04
N LEU A 92 -17.94 -19.12 -17.39
CA LEU A 92 -19.38 -19.12 -17.20
C LEU A 92 -19.74 -18.99 -15.71
N VAL A 93 -20.73 -18.16 -15.40
CA VAL A 93 -21.36 -18.05 -14.07
C VAL A 93 -22.82 -18.48 -14.19
N GLN A 94 -23.22 -19.45 -13.39
CA GLN A 94 -24.59 -19.95 -13.36
C GLN A 94 -25.36 -19.33 -12.21
N THR A 95 -26.62 -18.98 -12.43
CA THR A 95 -27.48 -18.37 -11.40
C THR A 95 -28.79 -19.12 -11.22
N ASP A 96 -29.47 -18.87 -10.11
CA ASP A 96 -30.76 -19.48 -9.82
C ASP A 96 -31.90 -18.96 -10.71
N ARG A 97 -31.95 -17.64 -10.96
CA ARG A 97 -33.10 -16.96 -11.59
C ARG A 97 -32.73 -15.81 -12.54
N GLY A 98 -31.44 -15.44 -12.62
CA GLY A 98 -30.96 -14.32 -13.46
C GLY A 98 -30.50 -14.71 -14.86
N GLY A 99 -30.51 -16.00 -15.19
CA GLY A 99 -29.84 -16.56 -16.36
C GLY A 99 -28.34 -16.74 -16.14
N ASP A 100 -27.66 -17.39 -17.08
CA ASP A 100 -26.22 -17.60 -17.00
C ASP A 100 -25.45 -16.44 -17.64
N PHE A 101 -24.22 -16.22 -17.21
CA PHE A 101 -23.37 -15.12 -17.66
C PHE A 101 -21.99 -15.62 -18.09
N ASN A 102 -21.60 -15.36 -19.33
CA ASN A 102 -20.21 -15.40 -19.75
C ASN A 102 -19.51 -14.12 -19.32
N PHE A 103 -18.24 -14.21 -18.92
CA PHE A 103 -17.46 -13.04 -18.48
C PHE A 103 -16.10 -12.94 -19.16
N LYS A 104 -15.56 -11.72 -19.31
CA LYS A 104 -14.12 -11.53 -19.61
C LYS A 104 -13.28 -11.49 -18.35
N GLN A 105 -13.70 -10.68 -17.38
CA GLN A 105 -13.13 -10.53 -16.04
C GLN A 105 -14.21 -10.79 -14.97
N LEU A 106 -13.85 -11.49 -13.90
CA LEU A 106 -14.76 -11.84 -12.79
C LEU A 106 -14.23 -11.35 -11.45
N LEU A 107 -15.08 -10.71 -10.64
CA LEU A 107 -14.81 -10.47 -9.21
C LEU A 107 -15.73 -11.35 -8.36
N ILE A 108 -15.14 -12.05 -7.40
CA ILE A 108 -15.82 -12.75 -6.31
C ILE A 108 -15.75 -11.87 -5.04
N ALA A 109 -16.87 -11.25 -4.69
CA ALA A 109 -17.00 -10.35 -3.53
C ALA A 109 -18.24 -10.73 -2.69
N THR A 110 -18.43 -12.02 -2.48
CA THR A 110 -19.58 -12.61 -1.77
C THR A 110 -19.54 -12.40 -0.25
N GLY A 111 -18.40 -11.97 0.29
CA GLY A 111 -18.21 -11.70 1.71
C GLY A 111 -18.42 -12.94 2.58
N CYS A 112 -18.95 -12.72 3.79
CA CYS A 112 -19.21 -13.78 4.75
C CYS A 112 -20.64 -13.81 5.27
N ASN A 113 -21.09 -14.99 5.70
CA ASN A 113 -22.33 -15.21 6.43
C ASN A 113 -22.06 -15.59 7.90
N PRO A 114 -22.94 -15.19 8.83
CA PRO A 114 -22.82 -15.60 10.22
C PRO A 114 -23.02 -17.11 10.35
N GLN A 115 -22.16 -17.76 11.14
CA GLN A 115 -22.21 -19.20 11.38
C GLN A 115 -23.49 -19.54 12.14
N LYS A 116 -24.36 -20.37 11.55
CA LYS A 116 -25.58 -20.83 12.21
C LYS A 116 -25.25 -21.86 13.29
N LEU A 117 -25.73 -21.63 14.50
CA LEU A 117 -25.56 -22.53 15.64
C LEU A 117 -26.38 -23.81 15.44
N LYS A 118 -25.72 -24.98 15.52
CA LYS A 118 -26.34 -26.31 15.44
C LYS A 118 -26.48 -26.91 16.84
N LEU A 119 -27.23 -26.25 17.70
CA LEU A 119 -27.42 -26.61 19.12
C LEU A 119 -28.87 -27.02 19.39
N PRO A 120 -29.14 -27.83 20.44
CA PRO A 120 -30.50 -28.09 20.89
C PRO A 120 -31.27 -26.78 21.13
N GLY A 121 -32.46 -26.66 20.53
CA GLY A 121 -33.29 -25.46 20.60
C GLY A 121 -32.91 -24.32 19.63
N SER A 122 -31.87 -24.45 18.80
CA SER A 122 -31.45 -23.36 17.90
C SER A 122 -32.43 -23.01 16.77
N LYS A 123 -33.51 -23.78 16.61
CA LYS A 123 -34.62 -23.52 15.68
C LYS A 123 -35.78 -22.74 16.31
N ILE A 124 -35.74 -22.48 17.62
CA ILE A 124 -36.74 -21.67 18.32
C ILE A 124 -36.67 -20.23 17.79
N LYS A 125 -37.81 -19.51 17.75
CA LYS A 125 -37.84 -18.11 17.28
C LYS A 125 -37.11 -17.18 18.26
N HIS A 126 -36.81 -15.97 17.79
CA HIS A 126 -36.12 -14.91 18.54
C HIS A 126 -34.64 -15.24 18.84
N ILE A 127 -34.02 -16.04 17.98
CA ILE A 127 -32.57 -16.19 17.88
C ILE A 127 -32.14 -15.50 16.59
N PHE A 128 -31.59 -14.31 16.72
CA PHE A 128 -31.24 -13.44 15.60
C PHE A 128 -29.76 -13.55 15.25
N TYR A 129 -29.48 -13.32 13.97
CA TYR A 129 -28.15 -13.14 13.42
C TYR A 129 -28.18 -11.79 12.69
N ILE A 130 -27.04 -11.11 12.52
CA ILE A 130 -27.03 -9.79 11.90
C ILE A 130 -26.05 -9.72 10.72
N LYS A 131 -26.57 -9.68 9.49
CA LYS A 131 -25.74 -9.46 8.28
C LYS A 131 -26.42 -8.55 7.27
N THR A 132 -27.71 -8.73 7.10
CA THR A 132 -28.54 -8.04 6.11
C THR A 132 -29.38 -6.95 6.77
N ILE A 133 -29.93 -6.05 5.96
CA ILE A 133 -30.87 -5.04 6.47
C ILE A 133 -32.15 -5.69 7.00
N HIS A 134 -32.58 -6.80 6.39
CA HIS A 134 -33.72 -7.58 6.84
C HIS A 134 -33.49 -8.17 8.24
N ASP A 135 -32.30 -8.72 8.50
CA ASP A 135 -31.93 -9.19 9.83
C ASP A 135 -32.03 -8.08 10.88
N ALA A 136 -31.54 -6.88 10.54
CA ALA A 136 -31.58 -5.73 11.43
C ALA A 136 -33.02 -5.25 11.70
N GLU A 137 -33.92 -5.32 10.72
CA GLU A 137 -35.35 -5.02 10.92
C GLU A 137 -36.00 -5.99 11.90
N LEU A 138 -35.73 -7.29 11.76
CA LEU A 138 -36.27 -8.31 12.66
C LEU A 138 -35.84 -8.06 14.11
N ILE A 139 -34.57 -7.68 14.32
CA ILE A 139 -34.06 -7.27 15.64
C ILE A 139 -34.78 -5.99 16.11
N LEU A 140 -34.87 -4.98 15.26
CA LEU A 140 -35.47 -3.68 15.59
C LEU A 140 -36.91 -3.81 16.09
N HIS A 141 -37.69 -4.73 15.53
CA HIS A 141 -39.06 -5.00 15.99
C HIS A 141 -39.15 -5.57 17.41
N GLN A 142 -38.11 -6.27 17.89
CA GLN A 142 -38.09 -6.80 19.25
C GLN A 142 -37.53 -5.80 20.27
N LEU A 143 -36.76 -4.80 19.83
CA LEU A 143 -36.06 -3.88 20.73
C LEU A 143 -36.99 -3.02 21.59
N ASP A 144 -38.17 -2.65 21.11
CA ASP A 144 -39.04 -1.69 21.81
C ASP A 144 -39.60 -2.26 23.14
N ASN A 145 -39.68 -3.60 23.28
CA ASN A 145 -40.25 -4.26 24.46
C ASN A 145 -39.22 -5.09 25.25
N ALA A 146 -37.95 -5.06 24.87
CA ALA A 146 -36.92 -5.92 25.42
C ALA A 146 -36.41 -5.39 26.77
N GLN A 147 -36.23 -6.31 27.72
CA GLN A 147 -35.63 -6.04 29.02
C GLN A 147 -34.31 -6.80 29.19
N ASN A 148 -34.23 -8.04 28.72
CA ASN A 148 -33.07 -8.92 28.89
C ASN A 148 -32.65 -9.51 27.55
N VAL A 149 -31.43 -9.19 27.11
CA VAL A 149 -30.89 -9.67 25.84
C VAL A 149 -29.58 -10.42 26.09
N VAL A 150 -29.46 -11.60 25.46
CA VAL A 150 -28.20 -12.34 25.44
C VAL A 150 -27.49 -12.10 24.11
N ILE A 151 -26.20 -11.80 24.17
CA ILE A 151 -25.32 -11.73 23.01
C ILE A 151 -24.37 -12.93 23.07
N CYS A 152 -24.36 -13.72 22.00
CA CYS A 152 -23.46 -14.85 21.82
C CYS A 152 -22.30 -14.42 20.91
N GLY A 153 -21.09 -14.36 21.47
CA GLY A 153 -19.86 -14.04 20.74
C GLY A 153 -19.22 -12.71 21.15
N GLY A 154 -17.91 -12.75 21.37
CA GLY A 154 -17.04 -11.61 21.74
C GLY A 154 -16.45 -10.87 20.54
N SER A 155 -17.14 -10.83 19.40
CA SER A 155 -16.67 -10.09 18.23
C SER A 155 -16.89 -8.58 18.37
N PHE A 156 -16.25 -7.78 17.50
CA PHE A 156 -16.50 -6.34 17.39
C PHE A 156 -17.99 -6.00 17.28
N VAL A 157 -18.74 -6.76 16.47
CA VAL A 157 -20.18 -6.55 16.27
C VAL A 157 -20.95 -6.87 17.55
N GLY A 158 -20.57 -7.94 18.25
CA GLY A 158 -21.19 -8.33 19.52
C GLY A 158 -21.00 -7.26 20.60
N ILE A 159 -19.78 -6.76 20.76
CA ILE A 159 -19.44 -5.71 21.75
C ILE A 159 -20.16 -4.40 21.43
N GLU A 160 -20.21 -4.03 20.15
CA GLU A 160 -20.93 -2.84 19.71
C GLU A 160 -22.42 -2.91 20.02
N ILE A 161 -23.06 -4.02 19.68
CA ILE A 161 -24.48 -4.25 19.98
C ILE A 161 -24.70 -4.22 21.50
N ALA A 162 -23.81 -4.85 22.28
CA ALA A 162 -23.89 -4.83 23.74
C ALA A 162 -23.90 -3.40 24.28
N SER A 163 -22.97 -2.56 23.79
CA SER A 163 -22.90 -1.16 24.17
C SER A 163 -24.16 -0.38 23.79
N LEU A 164 -24.70 -0.61 22.59
CA LEU A 164 -25.88 0.09 22.08
C LEU A 164 -27.15 -0.26 22.88
N LEU A 165 -27.32 -1.53 23.22
CA LEU A 165 -28.44 -2.01 24.03
C LEU A 165 -28.35 -1.52 25.47
N ASN A 166 -27.16 -1.56 26.06
CA ASN A 166 -26.92 -1.03 27.39
C ASN A 166 -27.26 0.48 27.47
N LYS A 167 -26.92 1.26 26.44
CA LYS A 167 -27.30 2.68 26.33
C LYS A 167 -28.81 2.92 26.24
N LYS A 168 -29.59 1.90 25.87
CA LYS A 168 -31.07 1.91 25.89
C LYS A 168 -31.66 1.38 27.21
N ASN A 169 -30.83 1.18 28.24
CA ASN A 169 -31.21 0.61 29.53
C ASN A 169 -31.78 -0.82 29.43
N ILE A 170 -31.38 -1.58 28.41
CA ILE A 170 -31.69 -3.01 28.28
C ILE A 170 -30.59 -3.79 28.99
N LYS A 171 -30.95 -4.76 29.84
CA LYS A 171 -29.98 -5.64 30.49
C LYS A 171 -29.35 -6.57 29.46
N VAL A 172 -28.03 -6.53 29.34
CA VAL A 172 -27.27 -7.34 28.37
C VAL A 172 -26.38 -8.33 29.10
N THR A 173 -26.45 -9.60 28.68
CA THR A 173 -25.46 -10.62 29.05
C THR A 173 -24.70 -11.07 27.80
N LEU A 174 -23.39 -10.82 27.77
CA LEU A 174 -22.48 -11.28 26.71
C LEU A 174 -21.84 -12.61 27.12
N ILE A 175 -21.98 -13.62 26.29
CA ILE A 175 -21.43 -14.97 26.51
C ILE A 175 -20.40 -15.24 25.43
N THR A 176 -19.16 -15.55 25.84
CA THR A 176 -18.08 -15.86 24.92
C THR A 176 -16.98 -16.68 25.59
N ASP A 177 -16.32 -17.54 24.83
CA ASP A 177 -15.10 -18.24 25.23
C ASP A 177 -13.83 -17.52 24.77
N GLU A 178 -13.93 -16.72 23.72
CA GLU A 178 -12.82 -15.91 23.16
C GLU A 178 -13.27 -14.49 22.76
N PHE A 179 -12.32 -13.56 22.68
CA PHE A 179 -12.55 -12.24 22.08
C PHE A 179 -11.84 -12.17 20.74
N HIS A 180 -12.60 -12.00 19.66
CA HIS A 180 -12.07 -11.87 18.30
C HIS A 180 -11.62 -10.44 18.00
N LEU A 181 -10.82 -9.85 18.89
CA LEU A 181 -10.35 -8.47 18.79
C LEU A 181 -8.91 -8.37 18.23
N PHE A 182 -8.46 -9.41 17.51
CA PHE A 182 -7.03 -9.74 17.30
C PHE A 182 -6.36 -9.93 18.69
N ASN A 183 -5.20 -10.58 18.82
CA ASN A 183 -4.55 -10.80 20.12
C ASN A 183 -3.99 -9.51 20.78
N VAL A 184 -4.70 -8.38 20.63
CA VAL A 184 -4.32 -6.99 20.95
C VAL A 184 -4.69 -6.60 22.37
N SER A 185 -5.22 -7.50 23.19
CA SER A 185 -5.39 -7.30 24.64
C SER A 185 -5.58 -8.64 25.32
N SER A 186 -5.29 -8.71 26.63
CA SER A 186 -5.66 -9.88 27.41
C SER A 186 -7.18 -9.94 27.55
N SER A 187 -7.77 -11.14 27.40
CA SER A 187 -9.22 -11.31 27.56
C SER A 187 -9.75 -10.75 28.89
N ALA A 188 -8.92 -10.77 29.95
CA ALA A 188 -9.27 -10.22 31.25
C ALA A 188 -9.47 -8.69 31.24
N GLU A 189 -8.65 -7.93 30.50
CA GLU A 189 -8.81 -6.48 30.35
C GLU A 189 -10.08 -6.13 29.60
N ILE A 190 -10.38 -6.88 28.53
CA ILE A 190 -11.60 -6.68 27.73
C ILE A 190 -12.85 -6.99 28.57
N VAL A 191 -12.85 -8.10 29.31
CA VAL A 191 -13.94 -8.46 30.24
C VAL A 191 -14.14 -7.33 31.25
N SER A 192 -13.08 -6.89 31.92
CA SER A 192 -13.15 -5.81 32.91
C SER A 192 -13.69 -4.52 32.29
N PHE A 193 -13.21 -4.14 31.10
CA PHE A 193 -13.70 -2.96 30.38
C PHE A 193 -15.20 -3.05 30.08
N ILE A 194 -15.68 -4.17 29.55
CA ILE A 194 -17.10 -4.36 29.21
C ILE A 194 -17.97 -4.38 30.47
N THR A 195 -17.56 -5.13 31.50
CA THR A 195 -18.31 -5.25 32.76
C THR A 195 -18.37 -3.93 33.53
N ASN A 196 -17.28 -3.16 33.59
CA ASN A 196 -17.27 -1.83 34.22
C ASN A 196 -18.20 -0.82 33.51
N ASN A 197 -18.57 -1.09 32.25
CA ASN A 197 -19.52 -0.26 31.50
C ASN A 197 -20.97 -0.81 31.54
N GLY A 198 -21.27 -1.76 32.43
CA GLY A 198 -22.65 -2.18 32.76
C GLY A 198 -23.18 -3.40 31.99
N VAL A 199 -22.33 -4.13 31.26
CA VAL A 199 -22.71 -5.36 30.57
C VAL A 199 -22.22 -6.59 31.36
N ASP A 200 -23.11 -7.53 31.65
CA ASP A 200 -22.73 -8.79 32.30
C ASP A 200 -21.94 -9.65 31.32
N VAL A 201 -20.70 -10.04 31.65
CA VAL A 201 -19.86 -10.87 30.77
C VAL A 201 -19.64 -12.24 31.40
N LEU A 202 -20.05 -13.28 30.68
CA LEU A 202 -19.77 -14.68 30.97
C LEU A 202 -18.64 -15.15 30.05
N TYR A 203 -17.40 -14.95 30.52
CA TYR A 203 -16.18 -15.38 29.82
C TYR A 203 -15.86 -16.85 30.10
N CYS A 204 -15.15 -17.51 29.18
CA CYS A 204 -14.88 -18.95 29.17
C CYS A 204 -16.16 -19.81 29.15
N GLU A 205 -17.25 -19.28 28.61
CA GLU A 205 -18.55 -19.95 28.54
C GLU A 205 -19.04 -19.99 27.09
N THR A 206 -19.62 -21.12 26.70
CA THR A 206 -20.26 -21.29 25.39
C THR A 206 -21.72 -21.67 25.58
N ILE A 207 -22.60 -21.29 24.64
CA ILE A 207 -23.99 -21.76 24.68
C ILE A 207 -24.05 -23.25 24.36
N LYS A 208 -24.72 -24.01 25.23
CA LYS A 208 -24.95 -25.44 25.07
C LYS A 208 -26.36 -25.74 24.53
N LYS A 209 -27.37 -24.99 24.97
CA LYS A 209 -28.77 -25.21 24.60
C LYS A 209 -29.61 -23.94 24.73
N PHE A 210 -30.61 -23.81 23.87
CA PHE A 210 -31.67 -22.81 23.98
C PHE A 210 -32.95 -23.45 24.57
N HIS A 211 -33.59 -22.75 25.50
CA HIS A 211 -34.85 -23.18 26.11
C HIS A 211 -36.00 -22.24 25.72
N GLY A 212 -37.17 -22.82 25.48
CA GLY A 212 -38.37 -22.11 25.06
C GLY A 212 -39.36 -23.02 24.35
N VAL A 213 -40.61 -22.57 24.22
CA VAL A 213 -41.68 -23.31 23.51
C VAL A 213 -41.77 -22.81 22.06
N THR A 214 -42.15 -21.55 21.88
CA THR A 214 -42.27 -20.90 20.56
C THR A 214 -41.14 -19.91 20.30
N THR A 215 -40.78 -19.14 21.34
CA THR A 215 -39.68 -18.18 21.36
C THR A 215 -38.69 -18.57 22.45
N VAL A 216 -37.44 -18.12 22.32
CA VAL A 216 -36.43 -18.32 23.37
C VAL A 216 -36.89 -17.63 24.66
N GLN A 217 -36.62 -18.27 25.79
CA GLN A 217 -36.90 -17.77 27.13
C GLN A 217 -35.64 -17.78 28.00
N SER A 218 -34.71 -18.70 27.72
CA SER A 218 -33.40 -18.73 28.37
C SER A 218 -32.36 -19.49 27.53
N VAL A 219 -31.09 -19.25 27.86
CA VAL A 219 -29.93 -19.98 27.33
C VAL A 219 -29.26 -20.77 28.45
N GLU A 220 -28.81 -21.99 28.15
CA GLU A 220 -27.98 -22.81 29.04
C GLU A 220 -26.54 -22.81 28.50
N THR A 221 -25.58 -22.52 29.38
CA THR A 221 -24.15 -22.56 29.03
C THR A 221 -23.54 -23.95 29.22
N ASN A 222 -22.31 -24.15 28.75
CA ASN A 222 -21.55 -25.38 28.96
C ASN A 222 -21.31 -25.72 30.44
N SER A 223 -21.22 -24.73 31.33
CA SER A 223 -21.15 -24.94 32.79
C SER A 223 -22.50 -25.23 33.45
N GLY A 224 -23.61 -25.18 32.71
CA GLY A 224 -24.96 -25.44 33.20
C GLY A 224 -25.70 -24.22 33.77
N LYS A 225 -25.14 -23.01 33.65
CA LYS A 225 -25.83 -21.77 34.04
C LYS A 225 -27.01 -21.52 33.09
N ILE A 226 -28.14 -21.10 33.64
CA ILE A 226 -29.33 -20.73 32.87
C ILE A 226 -29.54 -19.22 32.97
N ILE A 227 -29.54 -18.54 31.81
CA ILE A 227 -29.73 -17.08 31.72
C ILE A 227 -31.04 -16.79 31.00
N ALA A 228 -31.97 -16.13 31.68
CA ALA A 228 -33.24 -15.70 31.08
C ALA A 228 -33.02 -14.56 30.07
N CYS A 229 -33.74 -14.61 28.96
CA CYS A 229 -33.66 -13.58 27.91
C CYS A 229 -34.94 -13.53 27.07
N ASP A 230 -35.23 -12.36 26.53
CA ASP A 230 -36.35 -12.13 25.61
C ASP A 230 -35.99 -12.55 24.18
N PHE A 231 -34.72 -12.36 23.83
CA PHE A 231 -34.12 -12.84 22.58
C PHE A 231 -32.60 -12.97 22.68
N VAL A 232 -32.02 -13.65 21.69
CA VAL A 232 -30.57 -13.85 21.55
C VAL A 232 -30.09 -13.20 20.26
N ILE A 233 -28.95 -12.51 20.29
CA ILE A 233 -28.21 -12.10 19.09
C ILE A 233 -26.91 -12.91 19.00
N VAL A 234 -26.73 -13.63 17.90
CA VAL A 234 -25.50 -14.36 17.60
C VAL A 234 -24.61 -13.47 16.72
N ALA A 235 -23.48 -13.04 17.28
CA ALA A 235 -22.48 -12.18 16.66
C ALA A 235 -21.08 -12.71 16.99
N ASP A 236 -20.83 -13.96 16.60
CA ASP A 236 -19.61 -14.68 16.91
C ASP A 236 -18.73 -14.85 15.66
N LYS A 237 -18.90 -15.96 14.93
CA LYS A 237 -18.08 -16.31 13.76
C LYS A 237 -18.80 -16.03 12.45
N TYR A 238 -18.04 -15.54 11.47
CA TYR A 238 -18.49 -15.29 10.10
C TYR A 238 -17.67 -16.11 9.12
N LEU A 239 -18.34 -16.96 8.36
CA LEU A 239 -17.73 -17.88 7.41
C LEU A 239 -17.81 -17.30 5.99
N PRO A 240 -16.72 -17.39 5.20
CA PRO A 240 -16.69 -16.91 3.82
C PRO A 240 -17.63 -17.73 2.93
N VAL A 241 -18.40 -17.03 2.10
CA VAL A 241 -19.39 -17.65 1.20
C VAL A 241 -18.65 -18.14 -0.05
N THR A 242 -18.31 -19.42 -0.07
CA THR A 242 -17.43 -20.06 -1.08
C THR A 242 -17.99 -21.37 -1.63
N GLU A 243 -19.13 -21.84 -1.12
CA GLU A 243 -19.70 -23.17 -1.42
C GLU A 243 -19.99 -23.35 -2.92
N PHE A 244 -20.36 -22.28 -3.62
CA PHE A 244 -20.60 -22.27 -5.07
C PHE A 244 -19.33 -22.38 -5.94
N LEU A 245 -18.15 -22.33 -5.32
CA LEU A 245 -16.85 -22.48 -5.98
C LEU A 245 -16.29 -23.90 -5.82
N GLU A 246 -16.93 -24.76 -5.02
CA GLU A 246 -16.52 -26.15 -4.86
C GLU A 246 -16.50 -26.85 -6.23
N GLY A 247 -15.37 -27.50 -6.55
CA GLY A 247 -15.17 -28.17 -7.84
C GLY A 247 -14.80 -27.26 -9.02
N SER A 248 -14.78 -25.93 -8.86
CA SER A 248 -14.37 -24.98 -9.92
C SER A 248 -12.86 -25.01 -10.23
N GLY A 249 -12.06 -25.54 -9.30
CA GLY A 249 -10.60 -25.49 -9.34
C GLY A 249 -9.98 -24.15 -8.90
N ILE A 250 -10.79 -23.20 -8.42
CA ILE A 250 -10.32 -22.03 -7.67
C ILE A 250 -9.86 -22.50 -6.29
N GLU A 251 -8.69 -22.03 -5.84
CA GLU A 251 -8.14 -22.40 -4.54
C GLU A 251 -8.89 -21.74 -3.38
N LEU A 252 -9.27 -22.56 -2.39
CA LEU A 252 -10.05 -22.16 -1.22
C LEU A 252 -9.35 -22.61 0.08
N ASP A 253 -9.24 -21.70 1.04
CA ASP A 253 -8.76 -21.97 2.40
C ASP A 253 -9.23 -20.82 3.32
N ASP A 254 -10.26 -21.05 4.15
CA ASP A 254 -11.00 -19.99 4.88
C ASP A 254 -11.26 -18.74 4.01
N GLY A 255 -11.71 -18.96 2.77
CA GLY A 255 -11.92 -17.91 1.77
C GLY A 255 -11.33 -18.27 0.42
N VAL A 256 -11.40 -17.34 -0.53
CA VAL A 256 -10.77 -17.47 -1.84
C VAL A 256 -9.33 -17.00 -1.74
N ILE A 257 -8.37 -17.86 -2.08
CA ILE A 257 -6.94 -17.52 -2.05
C ILE A 257 -6.63 -16.60 -3.23
N VAL A 258 -5.98 -15.47 -2.95
CA VAL A 258 -5.52 -14.52 -3.98
C VAL A 258 -4.11 -14.03 -3.72
N ASP A 259 -3.42 -13.68 -4.80
CA ASP A 259 -2.09 -13.07 -4.79
C ASP A 259 -2.12 -11.59 -4.34
N GLN A 260 -0.96 -10.92 -4.33
CA GLN A 260 -0.84 -9.51 -3.99
C GLN A 260 -1.59 -8.55 -4.94
N TYR A 261 -2.00 -9.03 -6.12
CA TYR A 261 -2.83 -8.30 -7.09
C TYR A 261 -4.32 -8.65 -6.95
N LEU A 262 -4.68 -9.42 -5.91
CA LEU A 262 -6.04 -9.89 -5.62
C LEU A 262 -6.60 -10.83 -6.71
N GLN A 263 -5.71 -11.43 -7.51
CA GLN A 263 -6.05 -12.42 -8.53
C GLN A 263 -5.97 -13.84 -7.95
N THR A 264 -6.95 -14.68 -8.28
CA THR A 264 -6.95 -16.10 -7.92
C THR A 264 -5.91 -16.88 -8.75
N ASN A 265 -5.75 -18.17 -8.46
CA ASN A 265 -5.00 -19.08 -9.32
C ASN A 265 -5.57 -19.23 -10.76
N LYS A 266 -6.72 -18.62 -11.07
CA LYS A 266 -7.33 -18.57 -12.41
C LYS A 266 -7.23 -17.16 -13.01
N LYS A 267 -6.58 -17.05 -14.18
CA LYS A 267 -6.37 -15.79 -14.88
C LYS A 267 -7.70 -15.08 -15.20
N GLY A 268 -7.77 -13.81 -14.82
CA GLY A 268 -8.95 -12.96 -15.01
C GLY A 268 -10.08 -13.18 -14.01
N ILE A 269 -9.83 -13.92 -12.93
CA ILE A 269 -10.74 -14.09 -11.80
C ILE A 269 -10.07 -13.55 -10.54
N TYR A 270 -10.76 -12.65 -9.86
CA TYR A 270 -10.29 -11.91 -8.69
C TYR A 270 -11.22 -12.15 -7.50
N ALA A 271 -10.74 -11.90 -6.28
CA ALA A 271 -11.59 -11.85 -5.09
C ALA A 271 -11.25 -10.66 -4.21
N ALA A 272 -12.25 -10.07 -3.54
CA ALA A 272 -12.08 -8.92 -2.67
C ALA A 272 -13.10 -8.84 -1.54
N GLY A 273 -12.75 -8.14 -0.46
CA GLY A 273 -13.55 -8.01 0.76
C GLY A 273 -13.44 -9.24 1.66
N ASP A 274 -14.43 -9.45 2.53
CA ASP A 274 -14.36 -10.47 3.59
C ASP A 274 -14.16 -11.91 3.08
N VAL A 275 -14.40 -12.20 1.80
CA VAL A 275 -14.21 -13.54 1.20
C VAL A 275 -12.77 -13.81 0.77
N ALA A 276 -11.98 -12.77 0.55
CA ALA A 276 -10.62 -12.90 0.02
C ALA A 276 -9.61 -13.19 1.14
N LYS A 277 -8.89 -14.31 1.00
CA LYS A 277 -7.68 -14.59 1.76
C LYS A 277 -6.49 -14.20 0.89
N PHE A 278 -5.96 -13.01 1.12
CA PHE A 278 -4.96 -12.39 0.27
C PHE A 278 -3.58 -12.52 0.88
N PHE A 279 -2.55 -12.65 0.04
CA PHE A 279 -1.18 -12.45 0.47
C PHE A 279 -0.95 -10.97 0.78
N ASP A 280 -0.72 -10.65 2.06
CA ASP A 280 -0.40 -9.29 2.49
C ASP A 280 1.12 -9.06 2.42
N PRO A 281 1.61 -8.14 1.55
CA PRO A 281 3.04 -7.85 1.46
C PRO A 281 3.62 -7.21 2.72
N VAL A 282 2.81 -6.50 3.53
CA VAL A 282 3.22 -5.88 4.80
C VAL A 282 3.56 -6.95 5.83
N PHE A 283 2.75 -8.00 5.95
CA PHE A 283 2.98 -9.11 6.89
C PHE A 283 3.69 -10.32 6.28
N ARG A 284 3.90 -10.33 4.95
CA ARG A 284 4.45 -11.44 4.17
C ARG A 284 3.74 -12.79 4.42
N ARG A 285 2.41 -12.76 4.58
CA ARG A 285 1.60 -13.96 4.75
C ARG A 285 0.17 -13.79 4.25
N CYS A 286 -0.49 -14.92 3.99
CA CYS A 286 -1.89 -14.93 3.64
C CYS A 286 -2.77 -14.78 4.87
N HIS A 287 -3.70 -13.82 4.85
CA HIS A 287 -4.73 -13.70 5.88
C HIS A 287 -6.01 -13.06 5.31
N ARG A 288 -7.03 -12.94 6.15
CA ARG A 288 -8.34 -12.40 5.80
C ARG A 288 -8.65 -11.21 6.70
N ASN A 289 -9.27 -10.19 6.12
CA ASN A 289 -9.61 -8.96 6.82
C ASN A 289 -11.06 -8.56 6.52
N GLY A 290 -11.90 -8.53 7.56
CA GLY A 290 -13.33 -8.18 7.48
C GLY A 290 -13.64 -6.67 7.64
N GLY A 291 -12.65 -5.80 7.45
CA GLY A 291 -12.75 -4.36 7.65
C GLY A 291 -13.38 -3.63 6.47
N VAL A 292 -14.11 -2.54 6.76
CA VAL A 292 -14.70 -1.65 5.74
C VAL A 292 -13.64 -1.11 4.80
N ASP A 293 -12.56 -0.59 5.37
CA ASP A 293 -11.46 0.03 4.63
C ASP A 293 -10.79 -0.99 3.70
N ASN A 294 -10.56 -2.21 4.19
CA ASN A 294 -10.04 -3.33 3.40
C ASN A 294 -10.93 -3.62 2.18
N ALA A 295 -12.24 -3.80 2.36
CA ALA A 295 -13.15 -4.10 1.25
C ALA A 295 -13.19 -2.99 0.19
N ILE A 296 -13.13 -1.71 0.61
CA ILE A 296 -13.11 -0.56 -0.30
C ILE A 296 -11.79 -0.53 -1.08
N LYS A 297 -10.65 -0.59 -0.39
CA LYS A 297 -9.32 -0.52 -1.01
C LYS A 297 -9.07 -1.70 -1.94
N GLN A 298 -9.40 -2.92 -1.51
CA GLN A 298 -9.32 -4.11 -2.37
C GLN A 298 -10.18 -3.99 -3.63
N GLY A 299 -11.43 -3.49 -3.50
CA GLY A 299 -12.29 -3.27 -4.66
C GLY A 299 -11.67 -2.31 -5.69
N LYS A 300 -11.09 -1.20 -5.21
CA LYS A 300 -10.36 -0.24 -6.09
C LYS A 300 -9.15 -0.89 -6.75
N THR A 301 -8.34 -1.64 -5.99
CA THR A 301 -7.16 -2.34 -6.52
C THR A 301 -7.55 -3.39 -7.58
N VAL A 302 -8.61 -4.17 -7.34
CA VAL A 302 -9.12 -5.14 -8.33
C VAL A 302 -9.54 -4.43 -9.62
N ALA A 303 -10.23 -3.29 -9.55
CA ALA A 303 -10.61 -2.55 -10.75
C ALA A 303 -9.40 -2.17 -11.61
N LEU A 304 -8.34 -1.63 -10.99
CA LEU A 304 -7.07 -1.30 -11.67
C LEU A 304 -6.44 -2.54 -12.31
N ASN A 305 -6.45 -3.67 -11.59
CA ASN A 305 -5.85 -4.91 -12.07
C ASN A 305 -6.67 -5.61 -13.16
N MET A 306 -8.00 -5.49 -13.14
CA MET A 306 -8.88 -5.94 -14.23
C MET A 306 -8.63 -5.19 -15.54
N MET A 307 -8.08 -3.97 -15.47
CA MET A 307 -7.65 -3.17 -16.63
C MET A 307 -6.17 -3.38 -17.00
N GLY A 308 -5.45 -4.24 -16.28
CA GLY A 308 -4.06 -4.61 -16.60
C GLY A 308 -2.98 -3.82 -15.85
N MET A 309 -3.35 -2.88 -14.96
CA MET A 309 -2.39 -1.96 -14.33
C MET A 309 -1.48 -2.57 -13.25
N ARG A 310 -1.67 -3.85 -12.90
CA ARG A 310 -0.79 -4.63 -11.99
C ARG A 310 -0.39 -3.88 -10.69
N LYS A 311 -1.36 -3.29 -10.00
CA LYS A 311 -1.22 -2.63 -8.70
C LYS A 311 -1.35 -3.63 -7.56
N ILE A 312 -0.36 -3.62 -6.67
CA ILE A 312 -0.39 -4.43 -5.45
C ILE A 312 -1.41 -3.87 -4.45
N TYR A 313 -1.99 -4.76 -3.63
CA TYR A 313 -2.73 -4.36 -2.43
C TYR A 313 -1.75 -4.16 -1.27
N TYR A 314 -1.50 -2.90 -0.91
CA TYR A 314 -0.54 -2.51 0.12
C TYR A 314 -1.20 -1.58 1.15
N SER A 315 -1.65 -2.14 2.26
CA SER A 315 -2.31 -1.38 3.35
C SER A 315 -2.15 -2.14 4.65
N ALA A 316 -1.96 -1.42 5.76
CA ALA A 316 -2.15 -2.03 7.07
C ALA A 316 -3.63 -2.37 7.28
N SER A 317 -3.87 -3.48 7.97
CA SER A 317 -5.18 -3.82 8.53
C SER A 317 -5.65 -2.69 9.44
N TYR A 318 -6.88 -2.22 9.27
CA TYR A 318 -7.46 -1.12 10.04
C TYR A 318 -8.88 -1.46 10.48
N PHE A 319 -9.13 -1.38 11.80
CA PHE A 319 -10.42 -1.61 12.42
C PHE A 319 -10.75 -0.51 13.41
N TYR A 320 -12.03 -0.18 13.52
CA TYR A 320 -12.50 0.79 14.49
C TYR A 320 -13.83 0.39 15.09
N LEU A 321 -13.97 0.63 16.39
CA LEU A 321 -15.15 0.33 17.18
C LEU A 321 -15.53 1.57 17.98
N HIS A 322 -16.83 1.86 18.05
CA HIS A 322 -17.36 2.84 18.98
C HIS A 322 -18.23 2.12 20.01
N ALA A 323 -17.65 1.87 21.18
CA ALA A 323 -18.32 1.15 22.25
C ALA A 323 -18.11 1.88 23.58
N PHE A 324 -19.19 1.99 24.36
CA PHE A 324 -19.22 2.57 25.71
C PHE A 324 -18.69 4.00 25.78
N ASP A 325 -19.10 4.82 24.80
CA ASP A 325 -18.64 6.20 24.63
C ASP A 325 -17.10 6.28 24.63
N ASN A 326 -16.46 5.29 23.99
CA ASN A 326 -15.03 5.21 23.79
C ASN A 326 -14.75 4.84 22.33
N TYR A 327 -13.68 5.41 21.80
CA TYR A 327 -13.22 5.20 20.44
C TYR A 327 -12.01 4.29 20.47
N ILE A 328 -12.18 3.12 19.86
CA ILE A 328 -11.15 2.10 19.78
C ILE A 328 -10.73 1.99 18.33
N VAL A 329 -9.43 2.13 18.09
CA VAL A 329 -8.81 1.89 16.78
C VAL A 329 -7.77 0.79 16.94
N ILE A 330 -7.80 -0.17 16.02
CA ILE A 330 -6.84 -1.26 15.97
C ILE A 330 -6.22 -1.25 14.58
N ILE A 331 -4.90 -1.29 14.54
CA ILE A 331 -4.13 -1.35 13.31
C ILE A 331 -3.18 -2.54 13.32
N GLY A 332 -2.90 -3.06 12.13
CA GLY A 332 -2.01 -4.19 11.91
C GLY A 332 -2.55 -5.52 12.42
N ASP A 333 -1.63 -6.44 12.68
CA ASP A 333 -1.93 -7.81 13.13
C ASP A 333 -0.97 -8.18 14.27
N THR A 334 -1.48 -8.84 15.30
CA THR A 334 -0.74 -9.08 16.56
C THR A 334 -0.43 -10.54 16.82
N ASP A 335 -0.85 -11.45 15.93
CA ASP A 335 -0.77 -12.89 16.18
C ASP A 335 0.66 -13.41 16.37
N GLU A 336 1.64 -12.78 15.72
CA GLU A 336 3.05 -13.17 15.84
C GLU A 336 3.86 -12.29 16.81
N ALA A 337 3.22 -11.31 17.47
CA ALA A 337 3.92 -10.43 18.39
C ALA A 337 4.35 -11.19 19.65
N ASN A 338 5.59 -10.98 20.06
CA ASN A 338 6.16 -11.57 21.28
C ASN A 338 6.33 -10.54 22.41
N GLU A 339 6.14 -9.26 22.10
CA GLU A 339 6.31 -8.17 23.05
C GLU A 339 5.13 -7.21 23.03
N ARG A 340 4.79 -6.67 24.21
CA ARG A 340 3.68 -5.75 24.40
C ARG A 340 4.11 -4.57 25.26
N ILE A 341 3.86 -3.35 24.78
CA ILE A 341 4.17 -2.11 25.50
C ILE A 341 2.89 -1.32 25.72
N ILE A 342 2.68 -0.87 26.97
CA ILE A 342 1.54 -0.04 27.35
C ILE A 342 1.99 1.42 27.38
N ARG A 343 1.19 2.30 26.78
CA ARG A 343 1.36 3.75 26.81
C ARG A 343 0.07 4.40 27.34
N GLY A 344 0.17 5.20 28.40
CA GLY A 344 -1.01 5.80 29.04
C GLY A 344 -1.92 4.78 29.74
N SER A 345 -3.23 5.04 29.74
CA SER A 345 -4.23 4.25 30.49
C SER A 345 -5.45 3.90 29.64
N ILE A 346 -5.66 2.59 29.42
CA ILE A 346 -6.86 2.08 28.73
C ILE A 346 -8.13 2.34 29.56
N LYS A 347 -8.03 2.25 30.89
CA LYS A 347 -9.15 2.49 31.82
C LYS A 347 -9.66 3.93 31.74
N GLU A 348 -8.74 4.89 31.57
CA GLU A 348 -9.06 6.31 31.47
C GLU A 348 -9.40 6.75 30.04
N LYS A 349 -9.56 5.79 29.11
CA LYS A 349 -9.83 6.04 27.70
C LYS A 349 -8.76 6.93 27.02
N ASN A 350 -7.51 6.85 27.48
CA ASN A 350 -6.38 7.60 26.94
C ASN A 350 -5.13 6.73 26.98
N GLY A 351 -5.09 5.70 26.14
CA GLY A 351 -3.94 4.79 26.11
C GLY A 351 -3.81 4.02 24.81
N ALA A 352 -2.61 3.49 24.60
CA ALA A 352 -2.26 2.62 23.49
C ALA A 352 -1.56 1.35 23.97
N LEU A 353 -1.70 0.29 23.20
CA LEU A 353 -0.96 -0.96 23.35
C LEU A 353 -0.20 -1.21 22.04
N PHE A 354 1.12 -1.27 22.10
CA PHE A 354 1.97 -1.59 20.95
C PHE A 354 2.43 -3.04 21.02
N TYR A 355 2.33 -3.75 19.90
CA TYR A 355 2.69 -5.16 19.77
C TYR A 355 3.88 -5.29 18.84
N LEU A 356 5.01 -5.78 19.35
CA LEU A 356 6.26 -5.85 18.62
C LEU A 356 6.69 -7.30 18.40
N LYS A 357 7.46 -7.49 17.32
CA LYS A 357 8.24 -8.69 17.02
C LYS A 357 9.58 -8.25 16.46
N ASP A 358 10.68 -8.65 17.11
CA ASP A 358 12.06 -8.38 16.68
C ASP A 358 12.34 -6.88 16.41
N GLY A 359 11.76 -6.00 17.23
CA GLY A 359 11.87 -4.55 17.09
C GLY A 359 10.94 -3.91 16.05
N PHE A 360 10.08 -4.67 15.37
CA PHE A 360 9.10 -4.15 14.42
C PHE A 360 7.70 -4.11 15.01
N LEU A 361 6.97 -3.00 14.83
CA LEU A 361 5.57 -2.89 15.21
C LEU A 361 4.71 -3.78 14.30
N GLN A 362 4.03 -4.76 14.88
CA GLN A 362 3.13 -5.68 14.16
C GLN A 362 1.69 -5.17 14.18
N GLY A 363 1.26 -4.62 15.32
CA GLY A 363 -0.04 -4.02 15.48
C GLY A 363 -0.12 -3.09 16.69
N ALA A 364 -1.19 -2.32 16.75
CA ALA A 364 -1.44 -1.42 17.87
C ALA A 364 -2.94 -1.27 18.14
N PHE A 365 -3.29 -1.12 19.41
CA PHE A 365 -4.61 -0.74 19.88
C PHE A 365 -4.54 0.67 20.47
N PHE A 366 -5.51 1.50 20.12
CA PHE A 366 -5.65 2.86 20.58
C PHE A 366 -7.02 3.06 21.21
N SER A 367 -7.04 3.70 22.38
CA SER A 367 -8.24 4.15 23.06
C SER A 367 -8.10 5.65 23.34
N GLY A 368 -8.87 6.47 22.61
CA GLY A 368 -8.89 7.93 22.77
C GLY A 368 -7.53 8.60 22.55
N ARG A 369 -6.71 8.07 21.62
CA ARG A 369 -5.41 8.66 21.26
C ARG A 369 -5.51 9.58 20.03
N PRO A 370 -4.60 10.56 19.89
CA PRO A 370 -4.55 11.44 18.73
C PRO A 370 -4.44 10.68 17.41
N ILE A 371 -4.99 11.28 16.34
CA ILE A 371 -5.06 10.67 15.02
C ILE A 371 -3.66 10.59 14.38
N GLU A 372 -2.83 11.58 14.67
CA GLU A 372 -1.44 11.69 14.26
C GLU A 372 -0.63 10.50 14.79
N GLU A 373 -0.87 10.10 16.04
CA GLU A 373 -0.21 8.94 16.65
C GLU A 373 -0.67 7.62 16.01
N ILE A 374 -1.97 7.47 15.73
CA ILE A 374 -2.52 6.31 15.02
C ILE A 374 -1.88 6.21 13.63
N LYS A 375 -1.73 7.35 12.93
CA LYS A 375 -1.13 7.42 11.59
C LYS A 375 0.36 7.15 11.58
N ALA A 376 1.09 7.65 12.57
CA ALA A 376 2.49 7.35 12.76
C ALA A 376 2.69 5.84 12.98
N ALA A 377 1.89 5.21 13.84
CA ALA A 377 1.95 3.78 14.08
C ALA A 377 1.56 2.94 12.84
N GLU A 378 0.54 3.37 12.07
CA GLU A 378 0.20 2.74 10.80
C GLU A 378 1.38 2.81 9.82
N SER A 379 2.05 3.96 9.77
CA SER A 379 3.25 4.15 8.94
C SER A 379 4.40 3.25 9.41
N LEU A 380 4.64 3.10 10.72
CA LEU A 380 5.66 2.18 11.25
C LEU A 380 5.40 0.72 10.80
N ILE A 381 4.13 0.28 10.80
CA ILE A 381 3.72 -1.06 10.37
C ILE A 381 3.91 -1.21 8.85
N ILE A 382 3.29 -0.33 8.05
CA ILE A 382 3.32 -0.39 6.58
C ILE A 382 4.76 -0.30 6.07
N ASN A 383 5.59 0.54 6.68
CA ASN A 383 6.95 0.79 6.24
C ASN A 383 7.97 -0.17 6.86
N ARG A 384 7.54 -1.05 7.78
CA ARG A 384 8.40 -2.00 8.50
C ARG A 384 9.62 -1.32 9.13
N ILE A 385 9.40 -0.21 9.82
CA ILE A 385 10.49 0.52 10.48
C ILE A 385 10.91 -0.24 11.74
N ASN A 386 12.20 -0.56 11.87
CA ASN A 386 12.73 -1.15 13.09
C ASN A 386 12.84 -0.07 14.18
N ILE A 387 12.10 -0.24 15.27
CA ILE A 387 11.98 0.72 16.37
C ILE A 387 12.65 0.24 17.65
N GLU A 388 13.52 -0.77 17.60
CA GLU A 388 14.17 -1.35 18.79
C GLU A 388 14.95 -0.30 19.61
N SER A 389 15.64 0.63 18.93
CA SER A 389 16.37 1.72 19.59
C SER A 389 15.44 2.72 20.32
N TYR A 390 14.18 2.82 19.90
CA TYR A 390 13.18 3.72 20.48
C TYR A 390 12.24 3.03 21.47
N LYS A 391 12.36 1.71 21.64
CA LYS A 391 11.48 0.88 22.46
C LYS A 391 11.22 1.42 23.86
N HIS A 392 12.28 1.89 24.53
CA HIS A 392 12.21 2.47 25.88
C HIS A 392 11.41 3.78 25.95
N LYS A 393 11.19 4.45 24.82
CA LYS A 393 10.40 5.69 24.70
C LYS A 393 8.95 5.43 24.33
N LEU A 394 8.58 4.23 23.87
CA LEU A 394 7.23 3.94 23.40
C LEU A 394 6.17 4.03 24.50
N SER A 395 6.55 3.77 25.76
CA SER A 395 5.66 3.94 26.92
C SER A 395 5.50 5.39 27.38
N ASP A 396 6.40 6.28 26.97
CA ASP A 396 6.36 7.70 27.34
C ASP A 396 5.29 8.44 26.52
N MET A 397 4.31 9.02 27.21
CA MET A 397 3.21 9.75 26.56
C MET A 397 3.65 11.00 25.81
N TYR A 398 4.79 11.60 26.16
CA TYR A 398 5.30 12.83 25.55
C TYR A 398 6.18 12.59 24.31
N PHE A 399 6.59 11.35 24.08
CA PHE A 399 7.45 11.00 22.95
C PHE A 399 6.65 10.89 21.65
N ASN A 400 6.93 11.73 20.64
CA ASN A 400 6.15 11.71 19.40
C ASN A 400 6.54 10.52 18.50
N LEU A 401 5.58 9.65 18.17
CA LEU A 401 5.81 8.54 17.23
C LEU A 401 6.07 9.05 15.80
N GLU A 402 5.56 10.23 15.45
CA GLU A 402 5.77 10.84 14.13
C GLU A 402 7.26 11.04 13.83
N ASP A 403 8.08 11.29 14.86
CA ASP A 403 9.53 11.49 14.74
C ASP A 403 10.27 10.22 14.27
N ILE A 404 9.72 9.03 14.55
CA ILE A 404 10.30 7.75 14.09
C ILE A 404 9.72 7.33 12.75
N ALA A 405 8.46 7.67 12.48
CA ALA A 405 7.73 7.20 11.31
C ALA A 405 8.17 7.86 9.99
N ILE A 406 9.19 8.73 10.02
CA ILE A 406 9.68 9.46 8.84
C ILE A 406 10.58 8.53 8.03
N GLN A 407 10.20 8.25 6.78
CA GLN A 407 11.09 7.56 5.85
C GLN A 407 11.90 8.56 5.04
N THR A 408 13.19 8.26 4.89
CA THR A 408 14.11 8.98 4.02
C THR A 408 14.11 8.34 2.63
N ILE A 409 13.72 9.10 1.62
CA ILE A 409 13.78 8.72 0.20
C ILE A 409 15.00 9.40 -0.42
N LEU A 410 15.86 8.63 -1.09
CA LEU A 410 16.90 9.15 -1.96
C LEU A 410 16.55 8.85 -3.42
N THR A 411 16.40 9.89 -4.24
CA THR A 411 16.10 9.77 -5.67
C THR A 411 17.32 10.18 -6.48
N LEU A 412 17.80 9.27 -7.32
CA LEU A 412 19.02 9.39 -8.12
C LEU A 412 18.68 9.50 -9.61
N GLN A 413 19.30 10.47 -10.29
CA GLN A 413 19.01 10.78 -11.68
C GLN A 413 19.87 9.97 -12.63
N GLY A 414 19.40 9.81 -13.86
CA GLY A 414 20.25 9.40 -14.96
C GLY A 414 21.25 10.50 -15.33
N GLY A 415 22.41 10.08 -15.86
CA GLY A 415 23.44 11.02 -16.30
C GLY A 415 24.80 10.41 -16.62
N GLY A 416 24.93 9.12 -16.91
CA GLY A 416 26.24 8.53 -17.26
C GLY A 416 27.32 8.77 -16.19
N ALA A 417 28.49 9.29 -16.58
CA ALA A 417 29.64 9.53 -15.69
C ALA A 417 29.33 10.47 -14.51
N LEU A 418 28.24 11.23 -14.62
CA LEU A 418 27.84 12.24 -13.64
C LEU A 418 27.29 11.61 -12.38
N GLY A 419 26.87 10.35 -12.46
CA GLY A 419 26.49 9.55 -11.29
C GLY A 419 27.60 9.44 -10.24
N ALA A 420 28.87 9.73 -10.59
CA ALA A 420 29.96 9.83 -9.61
C ALA A 420 29.71 10.94 -8.57
N PHE A 421 28.91 11.96 -8.91
CA PHE A 421 28.46 12.98 -7.97
C PHE A 421 27.61 12.36 -6.85
N GLU A 422 26.72 11.42 -7.20
CA GLU A 422 25.83 10.74 -6.26
C GLU A 422 26.62 9.91 -5.24
N CYS A 423 27.76 9.33 -5.63
CA CYS A 423 28.69 8.67 -4.71
C CYS A 423 29.18 9.63 -3.61
N GLY A 424 29.52 10.87 -3.97
CA GLY A 424 29.86 11.92 -3.02
C GLY A 424 28.71 12.32 -2.09
N VAL A 425 27.49 12.39 -2.65
CA VAL A 425 26.26 12.65 -1.87
C VAL A 425 26.06 11.59 -0.81
N VAL A 426 26.10 10.30 -1.18
CA VAL A 426 25.92 9.18 -0.26
C VAL A 426 26.98 9.19 0.83
N LYS A 427 28.24 9.46 0.48
CA LYS A 427 29.33 9.59 1.47
C LYS A 427 29.05 10.67 2.51
N ALA A 428 28.61 11.85 2.08
CA ALA A 428 28.25 12.91 3.00
C ALA A 428 27.03 12.55 3.87
N MET A 429 26.03 11.86 3.31
CA MET A 429 24.86 11.40 4.06
C MET A 429 25.24 10.36 5.14
N GLU A 430 26.06 9.36 4.81
CA GLU A 430 26.53 8.33 5.75
C GLU A 430 27.34 8.95 6.90
N GLU A 431 28.23 9.92 6.61
CA GLU A 431 28.99 10.65 7.65
C GLU A 431 28.10 11.46 8.61
N HIS A 432 26.87 11.81 8.19
CA HIS A 432 25.88 12.49 9.02
C HIS A 432 24.85 11.51 9.62
N GLU A 433 25.10 10.20 9.54
CA GLU A 433 24.20 9.13 10.00
C GLU A 433 22.81 9.16 9.33
N ILE A 434 22.73 9.64 8.09
CA ILE A 434 21.51 9.67 7.29
C ILE A 434 21.56 8.51 6.29
N TYR A 435 20.76 7.49 6.55
CA TYR A 435 20.61 6.33 5.68
C TYR A 435 19.23 6.35 5.03
N PRO A 436 19.10 6.18 3.70
CA PRO A 436 17.81 6.14 3.05
C PRO A 436 17.07 4.84 3.38
N ASP A 437 15.77 4.93 3.64
CA ASP A 437 14.87 3.76 3.74
C ASP A 437 14.43 3.27 2.36
N ILE A 438 14.37 4.19 1.40
CA ILE A 438 13.97 3.94 0.02
C ILE A 438 14.98 4.64 -0.90
N VAL A 439 15.46 3.92 -1.91
CA VAL A 439 16.27 4.50 -2.97
C VAL A 439 15.62 4.19 -4.32
N SER A 440 15.44 5.23 -5.12
CA SER A 440 14.93 5.12 -6.48
C SER A 440 15.94 5.70 -7.47
N GLY A 441 16.04 5.09 -8.63
CA GLY A 441 17.02 5.51 -9.62
C GLY A 441 16.61 5.23 -11.06
N ILE A 442 17.13 6.07 -11.96
CA ILE A 442 17.02 5.93 -13.42
C ILE A 442 18.41 5.95 -14.04
N SER A 443 18.61 5.20 -15.12
CA SER A 443 19.89 5.06 -15.80
C SER A 443 21.02 4.76 -14.81
N ILE A 444 22.16 5.47 -14.86
CA ILE A 444 23.24 5.30 -13.88
C ILE A 444 22.78 5.46 -12.41
N GLY A 445 21.76 6.29 -12.15
CA GLY A 445 21.16 6.41 -10.84
C GLY A 445 20.55 5.10 -10.35
N ALA A 446 20.02 4.25 -11.24
CA ALA A 446 19.54 2.91 -10.88
C ALA A 446 20.69 1.97 -10.47
N PHE A 447 21.88 2.11 -11.06
CA PHE A 447 23.08 1.33 -10.71
C PHE A 447 23.53 1.73 -9.31
N ASN A 448 23.68 3.03 -9.07
CA ASN A 448 24.02 3.56 -7.75
C ASN A 448 22.95 3.15 -6.71
N SER A 449 21.66 3.24 -7.06
CA SER A 449 20.55 2.85 -6.18
C SER A 449 20.63 1.38 -5.78
N ALA A 450 20.92 0.48 -6.72
CA ALA A 450 21.03 -0.94 -6.46
C ALA A 450 22.24 -1.26 -5.57
N ILE A 451 23.36 -0.55 -5.73
CA ILE A 451 24.54 -0.67 -4.85
C ILE A 451 24.20 -0.18 -3.43
N ILE A 452 23.51 0.95 -3.30
CA ILE A 452 23.09 1.48 -1.98
C ILE A 452 22.17 0.49 -1.28
N ALA A 453 21.15 -0.01 -1.98
CA ALA A 453 20.23 -1.00 -1.42
C ALA A 453 20.91 -2.33 -1.09
N GLY A 454 21.94 -2.72 -1.83
CA GLY A 454 22.76 -3.90 -1.54
C GLY A 454 23.69 -3.73 -0.33
N ASN A 455 24.00 -2.49 0.08
CA ASN A 455 25.02 -2.17 1.08
C ASN A 455 24.51 -1.12 2.10
N PRO A 456 23.47 -1.41 2.89
CA PRO A 456 22.65 -0.43 3.62
C PRO A 456 23.35 0.39 4.73
N LYS A 457 24.63 0.14 5.02
CA LYS A 457 25.46 0.89 5.99
C LYS A 457 26.89 1.18 5.50
N HIS A 458 27.21 0.74 4.30
CA HIS A 458 28.55 0.80 3.71
C HIS A 458 28.45 1.15 2.22
N ALA A 459 27.41 1.89 1.84
CA ALA A 459 27.11 2.20 0.46
C ALA A 459 28.18 3.11 -0.14
N ALA A 460 28.73 4.06 0.62
CA ALA A 460 29.76 4.95 0.11
C ALA A 460 31.03 4.19 -0.30
N GLU A 461 31.48 3.22 0.49
CA GLU A 461 32.66 2.39 0.18
C GLU A 461 32.44 1.53 -1.08
N ALA A 462 31.28 0.89 -1.18
CA ALA A 462 30.90 0.09 -2.34
C ALA A 462 30.78 0.95 -3.61
N LEU A 463 30.15 2.12 -3.52
CA LEU A 463 30.08 3.08 -4.62
C LEU A 463 31.45 3.61 -5.02
N GLU A 464 32.32 3.94 -4.05
CA GLU A 464 33.66 4.46 -4.32
C GLU A 464 34.48 3.43 -5.11
N SER A 465 34.40 2.16 -4.72
CA SER A 465 35.04 1.03 -5.40
C SER A 465 34.46 0.79 -6.80
N PHE A 466 33.13 0.76 -6.94
CA PHE A 466 32.45 0.63 -8.23
C PHE A 466 32.87 1.73 -9.22
N TRP A 467 32.87 2.99 -8.78
CA TRP A 467 33.30 4.11 -9.62
C TRP A 467 34.80 4.12 -9.92
N ASN A 468 35.63 3.52 -9.06
CA ASN A 468 37.06 3.34 -9.32
C ASN A 468 37.33 2.30 -10.42
N ASP A 469 36.53 1.23 -10.46
CA ASP A 469 36.59 0.21 -11.52
C ASP A 469 36.01 0.72 -12.84
N LEU A 470 35.05 1.63 -12.80
CA LEU A 470 34.47 2.26 -13.99
C LEU A 470 35.38 3.33 -14.62
N ALA A 471 36.31 3.88 -13.83
CA ALA A 471 37.18 4.97 -14.24
C ALA A 471 38.21 4.58 -15.30
N LEU A 472 38.41 5.47 -16.27
CA LEU A 472 39.40 5.35 -17.33
C LEU A 472 40.68 6.12 -16.98
N ASP A 473 41.82 5.46 -17.12
CA ASP A 473 43.13 6.10 -17.01
C ASP A 473 43.50 6.74 -18.36
N MET A 474 43.28 8.06 -18.44
CA MET A 474 43.53 8.88 -19.62
C MET A 474 44.89 9.61 -19.51
N ILE A 475 45.44 10.00 -20.67
CA ILE A 475 46.65 10.83 -20.74
C ILE A 475 46.43 12.14 -19.96
N ASN A 476 47.39 12.49 -19.10
CA ASN A 476 47.29 13.69 -18.27
C ASN A 476 47.51 14.96 -19.11
N ILE A 477 46.42 15.65 -19.43
CA ILE A 477 46.41 16.92 -20.18
C ILE A 477 46.15 18.07 -19.20
N PRO A 478 47.00 19.11 -19.15
CA PRO A 478 46.84 20.23 -18.22
C PRO A 478 45.55 21.04 -18.44
N ASP A 479 45.17 21.24 -19.71
CA ASP A 479 43.95 21.95 -20.08
C ASP A 479 42.71 21.10 -19.84
N GLU A 480 41.82 21.57 -18.96
CA GLU A 480 40.68 20.80 -18.50
C GLU A 480 39.62 20.61 -19.58
N GLN A 481 39.34 21.63 -20.41
CA GLN A 481 38.38 21.51 -21.50
C GLN A 481 38.82 20.49 -22.55
N THR A 482 40.06 20.59 -23.01
CA THR A 482 40.63 19.67 -24.00
C THR A 482 40.67 18.26 -23.47
N ARG A 483 41.05 18.06 -22.20
CA ARG A 483 41.06 16.75 -21.54
C ARG A 483 39.67 16.12 -21.52
N ARG A 484 38.66 16.87 -21.03
CA ARG A 484 37.27 16.39 -20.92
C ARG A 484 36.70 16.06 -22.30
N LEU A 485 36.95 16.91 -23.29
CA LEU A 485 36.54 16.69 -24.68
C LEU A 485 37.15 15.40 -25.25
N LEU A 486 38.47 15.24 -25.15
CA LEU A 486 39.16 14.05 -25.66
C LEU A 486 38.73 12.78 -24.95
N SER A 487 38.51 12.83 -23.63
CA SER A 487 37.99 11.71 -22.85
C SER A 487 36.59 11.31 -23.30
N SER A 488 35.70 12.29 -23.48
CA SER A 488 34.33 12.03 -23.95
C SER A 488 34.34 11.39 -25.35
N TRP A 489 35.16 11.90 -26.26
CA TRP A 489 35.34 11.30 -27.59
C TRP A 489 35.95 9.89 -27.53
N HIS A 490 36.93 9.67 -26.67
CA HIS A 490 37.51 8.35 -26.47
C HIS A 490 36.44 7.36 -26.00
N THR A 491 35.65 7.71 -24.98
CA THR A 491 34.55 6.87 -24.48
C THR A 491 33.53 6.59 -25.58
N ILE A 492 33.13 7.60 -26.36
CA ILE A 492 32.17 7.44 -27.47
C ILE A 492 32.73 6.50 -28.54
N ILE A 493 34.01 6.62 -28.90
CA ILE A 493 34.59 5.85 -30.02
C ILE A 493 35.01 4.43 -29.60
N TRP A 494 35.58 4.28 -28.41
CA TRP A 494 36.22 3.04 -27.95
C TRP A 494 35.48 2.35 -26.81
N GLY A 495 34.45 2.98 -26.26
CA GLY A 495 33.72 2.48 -25.11
C GLY A 495 34.47 2.64 -23.79
N SER A 496 33.94 1.98 -22.76
CA SER A 496 34.60 1.84 -21.46
C SER A 496 34.67 0.34 -21.13
N PRO A 497 35.87 -0.24 -20.90
CA PRO A 497 36.05 -1.69 -20.82
C PRO A 497 35.19 -2.41 -19.78
N ASN A 498 34.85 -1.72 -18.68
CA ASN A 498 34.02 -2.28 -17.60
C ASN A 498 32.55 -1.85 -17.69
N PHE A 499 32.18 -1.04 -18.69
CA PHE A 499 30.81 -0.54 -18.88
C PHE A 499 30.19 -1.04 -20.19
N PHE A 500 30.76 -0.65 -21.33
CA PHE A 500 30.20 -0.95 -22.65
C PHE A 500 31.25 -0.95 -23.75
N TYR A 501 30.97 -1.72 -24.81
CA TYR A 501 31.83 -1.87 -25.98
C TYR A 501 31.13 -1.40 -27.26
N PRO A 502 31.83 -0.71 -28.17
CA PRO A 502 31.26 -0.30 -29.44
C PRO A 502 31.08 -1.46 -30.40
N ARG A 503 29.90 -1.57 -31.02
CA ARG A 503 29.60 -2.64 -31.99
C ARG A 503 30.50 -2.60 -33.23
N TRP A 504 31.01 -1.43 -33.62
CA TRP A 504 31.95 -1.31 -34.75
C TRP A 504 33.34 -1.90 -34.46
N ALA A 505 33.69 -2.13 -33.19
CA ALA A 505 34.93 -2.81 -32.82
C ALA A 505 34.74 -4.33 -32.63
N MET A 506 33.50 -4.83 -32.71
CA MET A 506 33.22 -6.26 -32.52
C MET A 506 33.39 -7.04 -33.83
N PRO A 507 33.94 -8.28 -33.76
CA PRO A 507 34.08 -9.12 -34.95
C PRO A 507 32.72 -9.56 -35.51
N VAL A 508 32.57 -9.49 -36.84
CA VAL A 508 31.37 -9.90 -37.56
C VAL A 508 31.51 -11.35 -38.03
N PHE A 509 30.65 -12.22 -37.49
CA PHE A 509 30.59 -13.65 -37.81
C PHE A 509 29.33 -14.03 -38.61
N ASN A 510 28.28 -13.20 -38.63
CA ASN A 510 27.06 -13.45 -39.39
C ASN A 510 26.41 -12.17 -39.95
N PRO A 511 25.50 -12.28 -40.95
CA PRO A 511 24.86 -11.10 -41.56
C PRO A 511 24.03 -10.25 -40.60
N ALA A 512 23.45 -10.82 -39.53
CA ALA A 512 22.66 -10.07 -38.55
C ALA A 512 23.52 -9.10 -37.71
N GLN A 513 24.85 -9.24 -37.73
CA GLN A 513 25.79 -8.35 -37.05
C GLN A 513 26.22 -7.15 -37.91
N LEU A 514 25.76 -7.04 -39.15
CA LEU A 514 26.06 -5.90 -40.02
C LEU A 514 25.38 -4.60 -39.53
N PRO A 515 26.00 -3.41 -39.74
CA PRO A 515 25.48 -2.14 -39.26
C PRO A 515 24.03 -1.82 -39.66
N VAL A 516 23.56 -2.31 -40.81
CA VAL A 516 22.17 -2.13 -41.28
C VAL A 516 21.12 -2.79 -40.37
N HIS A 517 21.54 -3.75 -39.53
CA HIS A 517 20.67 -4.47 -38.59
C HIS A 517 20.87 -4.02 -37.14
N TRP A 518 21.72 -3.02 -36.89
CA TRP A 518 21.95 -2.54 -35.53
C TRP A 518 20.75 -1.79 -35.00
N THR A 519 20.33 -2.18 -33.80
CA THR A 519 19.31 -1.49 -33.00
C THR A 519 19.92 -0.69 -31.86
N SER A 520 21.24 -0.78 -31.66
CA SER A 520 22.03 0.00 -30.71
C SER A 520 23.45 0.22 -31.21
N PHE A 521 24.14 1.25 -30.70
CA PHE A 521 25.55 1.52 -31.04
C PHE A 521 26.55 0.73 -30.19
N TYR A 522 26.19 0.44 -28.94
CA TYR A 522 27.04 -0.21 -27.97
C TYR A 522 26.41 -1.51 -27.46
N ASP A 523 27.26 -2.38 -26.92
CA ASP A 523 26.89 -3.54 -26.11
C ASP A 523 27.28 -3.26 -24.65
N ASN A 524 26.29 -3.29 -23.76
CA ASN A 524 26.44 -3.06 -22.33
C ASN A 524 26.29 -4.34 -21.50
N SER A 525 26.36 -5.54 -22.10
CA SER A 525 26.19 -6.79 -21.35
C SER A 525 27.24 -6.98 -20.24
N TYR A 526 28.43 -6.39 -20.42
CA TYR A 526 29.57 -6.56 -19.52
C TYR A 526 29.37 -5.93 -18.14
N ILE A 527 28.59 -4.85 -18.03
CA ILE A 527 28.36 -4.21 -16.72
C ILE A 527 27.58 -5.10 -15.76
N LYS A 528 26.83 -6.11 -16.26
CA LYS A 528 26.17 -7.09 -15.39
C LYS A 528 27.17 -7.81 -14.49
N ASN A 529 28.35 -8.15 -15.02
CA ASN A 529 29.39 -8.82 -14.26
C ASN A 529 29.93 -7.91 -13.15
N LEU A 530 30.12 -6.62 -13.45
CA LEU A 530 30.55 -5.63 -12.48
C LEU A 530 29.49 -5.44 -11.38
N LEU A 531 28.21 -5.29 -11.75
CA LEU A 531 27.10 -5.19 -10.78
C LEU A 531 27.06 -6.37 -9.82
N CYS A 532 27.24 -7.60 -10.31
CA CYS A 532 27.26 -8.81 -9.49
C CYS A 532 28.46 -8.88 -8.50
N GLN A 533 29.51 -8.08 -8.67
CA GLN A 533 30.61 -7.99 -7.70
C GLN A 533 30.22 -7.14 -6.47
N TYR A 534 29.31 -6.18 -6.65
CA TYR A 534 28.93 -5.21 -5.63
C TYR A 534 27.55 -5.44 -5.03
N ILE A 535 26.74 -6.31 -5.64
CA ILE A 535 25.33 -6.55 -5.26
C ILE A 535 25.04 -8.05 -5.19
N ASP A 536 24.61 -8.53 -4.03
CA ASP A 536 23.98 -9.84 -3.86
C ASP A 536 22.47 -9.71 -4.13
N PHE A 537 22.07 -9.86 -5.41
CA PHE A 537 20.68 -9.68 -5.85
C PHE A 537 19.67 -10.55 -5.09
N LYS A 538 20.08 -11.74 -4.62
CA LYS A 538 19.20 -12.64 -3.85
C LYS A 538 18.82 -12.07 -2.48
N LYS A 539 19.65 -11.18 -1.93
CA LYS A 539 19.43 -10.53 -0.64
C LYS A 539 18.70 -9.20 -0.75
N LEU A 540 18.54 -8.62 -1.95
CA LEU A 540 17.86 -7.32 -2.10
C LEU A 540 16.43 -7.32 -1.55
N LYS A 541 15.70 -8.44 -1.67
CA LYS A 541 14.35 -8.60 -1.10
C LYS A 541 14.29 -8.53 0.42
N ASP A 542 15.41 -8.79 1.08
CA ASP A 542 15.57 -8.79 2.53
C ASP A 542 16.40 -7.58 3.01
N SER A 543 16.80 -6.69 2.08
CA SER A 543 17.47 -5.44 2.44
C SER A 543 16.52 -4.54 3.24
N PRO A 544 17.01 -3.85 4.28
CA PRO A 544 16.24 -2.81 4.96
C PRO A 544 16.00 -1.57 4.09
N ILE A 545 16.68 -1.47 2.93
CA ILE A 545 16.50 -0.38 1.97
C ILE A 545 15.70 -0.90 0.78
N ARG A 546 14.52 -0.34 0.56
CA ARG A 546 13.67 -0.66 -0.60
C ARG A 546 14.25 -0.02 -1.86
N LEU A 547 14.45 -0.82 -2.89
CA LEU A 547 14.99 -0.39 -4.18
C LEU A 547 13.86 -0.28 -5.20
N LEU A 548 13.72 0.89 -5.84
CA LEU A 548 12.83 1.11 -6.97
C LEU A 548 13.63 1.44 -8.23
N VAL A 549 13.36 0.72 -9.31
CA VAL A 549 14.05 0.89 -10.60
C VAL A 549 13.01 1.01 -11.70
N MET A 550 13.11 2.02 -12.55
CA MET A 550 12.09 2.31 -13.56
C MET A 550 12.62 2.10 -14.98
N ALA A 551 11.78 1.54 -15.85
CA ALA A 551 12.08 1.32 -17.25
C ALA A 551 10.83 1.50 -18.11
N VAL A 552 11.02 1.72 -19.41
CA VAL A 552 9.93 1.89 -20.39
C VAL A 552 9.76 0.61 -21.18
N ASN A 553 8.56 0.05 -21.18
CA ASN A 553 8.22 -1.05 -22.06
C ASN A 553 8.24 -0.58 -23.53
N VAL A 554 9.07 -1.21 -24.35
CA VAL A 554 9.31 -0.80 -25.75
C VAL A 554 8.06 -0.95 -26.61
N GLU A 555 7.23 -1.96 -26.34
CA GLU A 555 6.06 -2.28 -27.17
C GLU A 555 4.83 -1.48 -26.78
N THR A 556 4.63 -1.25 -25.48
CA THR A 556 3.43 -0.58 -24.95
C THR A 556 3.65 0.91 -24.61
N SER A 557 4.90 1.37 -24.56
CA SER A 557 5.28 2.69 -24.05
C SER A 557 4.92 2.92 -22.58
N GLU A 558 4.61 1.87 -21.83
CA GLU A 558 4.27 1.97 -20.40
C GLU A 558 5.53 2.18 -19.56
N PHE A 559 5.46 3.13 -18.62
CA PHE A 559 6.50 3.38 -17.62
C PHE A 559 6.30 2.41 -16.46
N GLU A 560 7.12 1.36 -16.40
CA GLU A 560 7.03 0.31 -15.39
C GLU A 560 8.06 0.55 -14.27
N THR A 561 7.69 0.22 -13.04
CA THR A 561 8.59 0.27 -11.87
C THR A 561 8.77 -1.14 -11.32
N PHE A 562 10.02 -1.53 -11.13
CA PHE A 562 10.42 -2.76 -10.47
C PHE A 562 10.80 -2.46 -9.02
N ASP A 563 10.28 -3.24 -8.09
CA ASP A 563 10.35 -2.98 -6.66
C ASP A 563 10.91 -4.18 -5.90
N SER A 564 12.02 -4.00 -5.17
CA SER A 564 12.68 -5.10 -4.46
C SER A 564 11.82 -5.76 -3.38
N TYR A 565 10.76 -5.11 -2.89
CA TYR A 565 9.87 -5.71 -1.89
C TYR A 565 8.84 -6.66 -2.50
N THR A 566 8.56 -6.56 -3.80
CA THR A 566 7.53 -7.36 -4.46
C THR A 566 8.05 -8.19 -5.63
N ASP A 567 9.13 -7.75 -6.27
CA ASP A 567 9.72 -8.37 -7.44
C ASP A 567 11.07 -9.03 -7.09
N GLU A 568 11.39 -10.10 -7.80
CA GLU A 568 12.73 -10.68 -7.76
C GLU A 568 13.66 -9.88 -8.69
N ILE A 569 14.29 -8.85 -8.13
CA ILE A 569 15.19 -7.97 -8.87
C ILE A 569 16.45 -8.74 -9.27
N THR A 570 16.76 -8.69 -10.56
CA THR A 570 17.95 -9.29 -11.18
C THR A 570 18.82 -8.20 -11.83
N PRO A 571 20.07 -8.50 -12.24
CA PRO A 571 20.89 -7.55 -12.99
C PRO A 571 20.22 -6.99 -14.24
N ASP A 572 19.30 -7.76 -14.86
CA ASP A 572 18.57 -7.33 -16.05
C ASP A 572 17.62 -6.16 -15.78
N HIS A 573 17.07 -6.07 -14.57
CA HIS A 573 16.20 -4.96 -14.18
C HIS A 573 16.98 -3.64 -14.09
N ILE A 574 18.21 -3.71 -13.54
CA ILE A 574 19.11 -2.55 -13.48
C ILE A 574 19.57 -2.17 -14.89
N LEU A 575 19.92 -3.16 -15.71
CA LEU A 575 20.34 -2.92 -17.09
C LEU A 575 19.22 -2.35 -17.96
N ALA A 576 17.98 -2.80 -17.79
CA ALA A 576 16.81 -2.24 -18.46
C ALA A 576 16.69 -0.73 -18.19
N SER A 577 16.84 -0.33 -16.93
CA SER A 577 16.85 1.09 -16.57
C SER A 577 18.05 1.84 -17.14
N GLY A 578 19.17 1.19 -17.48
CA GLY A 578 20.33 1.79 -18.16
C GLY A 578 20.38 1.61 -19.68
N SER A 579 19.32 1.08 -20.28
CA SER A 579 19.26 0.74 -21.70
C SER A 579 18.83 1.95 -22.55
N LEU A 580 19.63 3.03 -22.52
CA LEU A 580 19.28 4.31 -23.16
C LEU A 580 19.43 4.24 -24.69
N PRO A 581 18.35 4.38 -25.47
CA PRO A 581 18.42 4.35 -26.93
C PRO A 581 18.91 5.70 -27.50
N PRO A 582 19.57 5.71 -28.67
CA PRO A 582 20.01 4.54 -29.46
C PRO A 582 21.36 3.96 -28.98
N GLY A 583 21.90 4.43 -27.85
CA GLY A 583 23.21 3.98 -27.35
C GLY A 583 23.21 2.48 -27.04
N PHE A 584 22.30 2.04 -26.18
CA PHE A 584 22.23 0.67 -25.67
C PHE A 584 21.00 -0.08 -26.18
N PRO A 585 21.08 -1.42 -26.32
CA PRO A 585 19.94 -2.23 -26.75
C PRO A 585 18.90 -2.29 -25.63
N TRP A 586 17.65 -2.63 -25.97
CA TRP A 586 16.68 -2.97 -24.93
C TRP A 586 17.12 -4.20 -24.14
N THR A 587 16.71 -4.28 -22.89
CA THR A 587 16.89 -5.47 -22.05
C THR A 587 15.59 -6.26 -21.98
N THR A 588 15.69 -7.60 -22.00
CA THR A 588 14.51 -8.48 -21.96
C THR A 588 14.33 -9.05 -20.56
N ILE A 589 13.14 -8.89 -19.99
CA ILE A 589 12.76 -9.40 -18.67
C ILE A 589 11.40 -10.08 -18.82
N ASN A 590 11.29 -11.36 -18.46
CA ASN A 590 10.03 -12.12 -18.54
C ASN A 590 9.30 -11.96 -19.89
N GLU A 591 10.03 -12.15 -21.01
CA GLU A 591 9.55 -12.01 -22.40
C GLU A 591 9.14 -10.60 -22.83
N LYS A 592 9.22 -9.59 -21.95
CA LYS A 592 8.99 -8.18 -22.29
C LYS A 592 10.30 -7.45 -22.55
N HIS A 593 10.25 -6.41 -23.38
CA HIS A 593 11.42 -5.62 -23.78
C HIS A 593 11.37 -4.22 -23.19
N TYR A 594 12.49 -3.77 -22.61
CA TYR A 594 12.57 -2.52 -21.87
C TYR A 594 13.74 -1.62 -22.28
N TRP A 595 13.47 -0.32 -22.35
CA TRP A 595 14.46 0.75 -22.48
C TRP A 595 14.54 1.60 -21.21
N ASP A 596 15.56 2.45 -21.15
CA ASP A 596 15.83 3.38 -20.04
C ASP A 596 14.60 4.24 -19.70
N GLY A 597 14.28 4.31 -18.40
CA GLY A 597 13.21 5.15 -17.85
C GLY A 597 13.35 6.64 -18.20
N GLY A 598 14.60 7.10 -18.39
CA GLY A 598 14.97 8.49 -18.68
C GLY A 598 14.29 9.07 -19.92
N ILE A 599 13.79 8.23 -20.83
CA ILE A 599 13.02 8.64 -22.01
C ILE A 599 11.70 9.34 -21.62
N ILE A 600 11.08 8.90 -20.52
CA ILE A 600 9.81 9.43 -20.03
C ILE A 600 10.02 10.39 -18.87
N SER A 601 10.80 9.97 -17.87
CA SER A 601 11.10 10.78 -16.69
C SER A 601 12.53 10.50 -16.28
N ASN A 602 13.31 11.52 -15.92
CA ASN A 602 14.67 11.32 -15.39
C ASN A 602 14.72 11.42 -13.86
N THR A 603 13.65 11.94 -13.23
CA THR A 603 13.52 12.04 -11.77
C THR A 603 12.25 11.33 -11.33
N PRO A 604 12.32 10.05 -10.93
CA PRO A 604 11.14 9.21 -10.74
C PRO A 604 10.38 9.49 -9.42
N ILE A 605 10.29 10.75 -8.98
CA ILE A 605 9.66 11.05 -7.69
C ILE A 605 8.16 10.71 -7.69
N ASP A 606 7.44 11.02 -8.77
CA ASP A 606 6.00 10.74 -8.87
C ASP A 606 5.74 9.24 -8.74
N SER A 607 6.46 8.41 -9.51
CA SER A 607 6.34 6.95 -9.46
C SER A 607 6.80 6.37 -8.13
N THR A 608 7.82 6.94 -7.50
CA THR A 608 8.28 6.56 -6.16
C THR A 608 7.20 6.84 -5.11
N LEU A 609 6.58 8.02 -5.16
CA LEU A 609 5.53 8.42 -4.23
C LEU A 609 4.22 7.66 -4.46
N ASP A 610 3.91 7.29 -5.70
CA ASP A 610 2.76 6.44 -6.04
C ASP A 610 2.87 5.05 -5.43
N ILE A 611 4.09 4.53 -5.25
CA ILE A 611 4.35 3.20 -4.68
C ILE A 611 4.54 3.25 -3.16
N CYS A 612 5.29 4.24 -2.66
CA CYS A 612 5.67 4.34 -1.25
C CYS A 612 4.74 5.23 -0.41
N GLY A 613 3.81 5.95 -1.06
CA GLY A 613 2.97 6.96 -0.44
C GLY A 613 3.72 8.28 -0.18
N GLN A 614 2.95 9.36 -0.09
CA GLN A 614 3.47 10.72 0.15
C GLN A 614 3.65 11.05 1.65
N SER A 615 3.09 10.21 2.51
CA SER A 615 2.96 10.47 3.93
C SER A 615 4.27 10.26 4.69
N ASN A 616 4.62 11.25 5.51
CA ASN A 616 5.75 11.28 6.42
C ASN A 616 7.09 10.94 5.75
N LYS A 617 7.37 11.60 4.61
CA LYS A 617 8.59 11.40 3.83
C LYS A 617 9.54 12.58 3.92
N LYS A 618 10.82 12.30 4.11
CA LYS A 618 11.92 13.23 3.87
C LYS A 618 12.59 12.83 2.56
N ILE A 619 12.55 13.70 1.56
CA ILE A 619 12.99 13.36 0.21
C ILE A 619 14.26 14.13 -0.14
N TYR A 620 15.31 13.39 -0.49
CA TYR A 620 16.53 13.91 -1.10
C TYR A 620 16.52 13.60 -2.58
N ILE A 621 16.60 14.64 -3.41
CA ILE A 621 16.66 14.50 -4.88
C ILE A 621 18.04 14.96 -5.33
N VAL A 622 18.76 14.09 -6.03
CA VAL A 622 20.05 14.44 -6.61
C VAL A 622 19.84 14.89 -8.06
N ASP A 623 20.00 16.18 -8.30
CA ASP A 623 19.85 16.79 -9.64
C ASP A 623 21.24 16.89 -10.30
N LEU A 624 21.50 16.07 -11.32
CA LEU A 624 22.77 16.04 -12.05
C LEU A 624 22.84 17.11 -13.16
N TYR A 625 21.70 17.40 -13.79
CA TYR A 625 21.62 18.32 -14.93
C TYR A 625 21.38 19.78 -14.53
N LEU A 626 22.07 20.69 -15.22
CA LEU A 626 22.07 22.12 -14.94
C LEU A 626 20.86 22.84 -15.55
N ARG A 627 20.19 23.67 -14.75
CA ARG A 627 19.04 24.46 -15.21
C ARG A 627 19.45 25.66 -16.08
N ASN A 628 20.54 26.33 -15.72
CA ASN A 628 20.99 27.56 -16.38
C ASN A 628 22.36 27.33 -17.05
N ARG A 629 22.46 27.67 -18.33
CA ARG A 629 23.68 27.60 -19.16
C ARG A 629 23.76 28.84 -20.05
N SER A 630 24.94 29.13 -20.56
CA SER A 630 25.11 30.07 -21.68
C SER A 630 24.41 29.55 -22.94
N LEU A 631 24.11 30.44 -23.88
CA LEU A 631 23.52 30.07 -25.17
C LEU A 631 24.49 29.15 -25.94
N PRO A 632 24.05 28.00 -26.47
CA PRO A 632 24.92 27.12 -27.25
C PRO A 632 25.38 27.82 -28.54
N GLN A 633 26.65 27.63 -28.89
CA GLN A 633 27.32 28.34 -30.00
C GLN A 633 27.59 27.46 -31.22
N ASN A 634 27.45 26.14 -31.10
CA ASN A 634 27.61 25.20 -32.21
C ASN A 634 26.64 24.02 -32.07
N MET A 635 26.53 23.21 -33.13
CA MET A 635 25.54 22.13 -33.20
C MET A 635 25.71 21.07 -32.10
N ILE A 636 26.96 20.77 -31.70
CA ILE A 636 27.23 19.80 -30.62
C ILE A 636 26.64 20.33 -29.32
N GLU A 637 26.88 21.62 -29.02
CA GLU A 637 26.30 22.27 -27.84
C GLU A 637 24.77 22.34 -27.87
N VAL A 638 24.18 22.55 -29.06
CA VAL A 638 22.72 22.54 -29.23
C VAL A 638 22.14 21.16 -28.92
N LEU A 639 22.75 20.09 -29.47
CA LEU A 639 22.30 18.71 -29.22
C LEU A 639 22.46 18.33 -27.75
N SER A 640 23.63 18.60 -27.16
CA SER A 640 23.84 18.37 -25.73
C SER A 640 22.85 19.18 -24.88
N ARG A 641 22.59 20.45 -25.22
CA ARG A 641 21.63 21.27 -24.46
C ARG A 641 20.19 20.77 -24.60
N LYS A 642 19.80 20.26 -25.77
CA LYS A 642 18.50 19.59 -25.97
C LYS A 642 18.36 18.42 -25.01
N ASP A 643 19.38 17.57 -24.92
CA ASP A 643 19.37 16.40 -24.03
C ASP A 643 19.35 16.83 -22.55
N GLU A 644 20.17 17.82 -22.16
CA GLU A 644 20.11 18.39 -20.80
C GLU A 644 18.71 18.93 -20.46
N ILE A 645 18.04 19.64 -21.38
CA ILE A 645 16.69 20.16 -21.14
C ILE A 645 15.69 19.02 -20.96
N LEU A 646 15.76 18.00 -21.82
CA LEU A 646 14.88 16.83 -21.77
C LEU A 646 15.03 16.09 -20.43
N PHE A 647 16.26 15.92 -19.94
CA PHE A 647 16.55 15.25 -18.68
C PHE A 647 16.45 16.13 -17.42
N SER A 648 16.38 17.47 -17.56
CA SER A 648 16.31 18.43 -16.44
C SER A 648 14.91 18.62 -15.82
N GLU A 649 14.11 17.56 -15.79
CA GLU A 649 12.67 17.58 -15.53
C GLU A 649 12.19 18.50 -14.40
N LYS A 650 11.00 19.11 -14.59
CA LYS A 650 10.46 20.15 -13.72
C LYS A 650 9.33 19.64 -12.83
N ILE A 651 9.70 19.10 -11.67
CA ILE A 651 8.75 18.77 -10.59
C ILE A 651 8.17 20.09 -10.03
N ARG A 652 7.03 20.53 -10.57
CA ARG A 652 6.23 21.67 -10.07
C ARG A 652 4.83 21.25 -9.60
N LYS A 653 4.44 19.99 -9.83
CA LYS A 653 3.08 19.50 -9.61
C LYS A 653 2.79 19.19 -8.14
N ASP A 654 3.79 18.71 -7.40
CA ASP A 654 3.57 18.19 -6.04
C ASP A 654 3.32 19.29 -5.02
N ILE A 655 4.13 20.36 -5.04
CA ILE A 655 3.99 21.48 -4.09
C ILE A 655 2.57 22.08 -4.15
N ARG A 656 2.02 22.29 -5.35
CA ARG A 656 0.66 22.82 -5.53
C ARG A 656 -0.41 21.87 -5.01
N THR A 657 -0.19 20.57 -5.15
CA THR A 657 -1.13 19.55 -4.67
C THR A 657 -1.14 19.50 -3.15
N THR A 658 0.04 19.54 -2.52
CA THR A 658 0.19 19.62 -1.06
C THR A 658 -0.47 20.88 -0.49
N ASP A 659 -0.25 22.04 -1.11
CA ASP A 659 -0.89 23.30 -0.69
C ASP A 659 -2.42 23.22 -0.75
N LEU A 660 -2.95 22.62 -1.81
CA LEU A 660 -4.39 22.43 -1.98
C LEU A 660 -4.97 21.48 -0.92
N ILE A 661 -4.31 20.35 -0.67
CA ILE A 661 -4.71 19.40 0.38
C ILE A 661 -4.72 20.09 1.74
N ASN A 662 -3.66 20.85 2.08
CA ASN A 662 -3.58 21.58 3.34
C ASN A 662 -4.71 22.63 3.49
N SER A 663 -5.08 23.31 2.41
CA SER A 663 -6.25 24.19 2.38
C SER A 663 -7.55 23.42 2.65
N TYR A 664 -7.74 22.23 2.07
CA TYR A 664 -8.92 21.39 2.35
C TYR A 664 -8.95 20.89 3.79
N LYS A 665 -7.82 20.49 4.37
CA LYS A 665 -7.75 20.10 5.79
C LYS A 665 -8.21 21.24 6.70
N LYS A 666 -7.69 22.45 6.47
CA LYS A 666 -8.10 23.65 7.21
C LYS A 666 -9.61 23.91 7.09
N LEU A 667 -10.16 23.76 5.88
CA LEU A 667 -11.60 23.92 5.65
C LEU A 667 -12.42 22.87 6.40
N ILE A 668 -11.99 21.61 6.42
CA ILE A 668 -12.67 20.53 7.15
C ILE A 668 -12.68 20.84 8.65
N GLU A 669 -11.54 21.24 9.24
CA GLU A 669 -11.52 21.63 10.67
C GLU A 669 -12.44 22.80 10.97
N GLN A 670 -12.47 23.81 10.08
CA GLN A 670 -13.40 24.92 10.22
C GLN A 670 -14.85 24.43 10.20
N ILE A 671 -15.23 23.55 9.29
CA ILE A 671 -16.59 22.98 9.23
C ILE A 671 -16.91 22.21 10.52
N LEU A 672 -15.98 21.37 10.99
CA LEU A 672 -16.18 20.59 12.22
C LEU A 672 -16.32 21.48 13.47
N SER A 673 -15.68 22.65 13.48
CA SER A 673 -15.83 23.62 14.58
C SER A 673 -17.25 24.19 14.72
N PHE A 674 -18.06 24.13 13.66
CA PHE A 674 -19.48 24.54 13.68
C PHE A 674 -20.45 23.37 13.97
N CYS A 675 -19.96 22.13 14.05
CA CYS A 675 -20.80 20.95 14.32
C CYS A 675 -21.00 20.73 15.83
N GLU A 676 -22.05 20.00 16.20
CA GLU A 676 -22.19 19.52 17.58
C GLU A 676 -20.99 18.63 17.97
N PRO A 677 -20.48 18.70 19.22
CA PRO A 677 -19.29 17.96 19.63
C PRO A 677 -19.35 16.46 19.35
N SER A 678 -20.52 15.85 19.60
CA SER A 678 -20.73 14.41 19.36
C SER A 678 -20.66 14.03 17.87
N VAL A 679 -21.10 14.91 16.98
CA VAL A 679 -21.04 14.71 15.52
C VAL A 679 -19.63 14.89 15.02
N ALA A 680 -18.93 15.93 15.50
CA ALA A 680 -17.54 16.17 15.13
C ALA A 680 -16.65 14.99 15.53
N GLU A 681 -16.80 14.47 16.74
CA GLU A 681 -16.04 13.31 17.23
C GLU A 681 -16.31 12.05 16.39
N GLU A 682 -17.57 11.83 15.99
CA GLU A 682 -17.92 10.73 15.08
C GLU A 682 -17.27 10.87 13.69
N MET A 683 -17.18 12.09 13.16
CA MET A 683 -16.52 12.32 11.87
C MET A 683 -15.01 12.08 11.96
N ARG A 684 -14.38 12.49 13.08
CA ARG A 684 -12.93 12.39 13.28
C ARG A 684 -12.40 10.95 13.30
N ILE A 685 -13.24 9.98 13.62
CA ILE A 685 -12.83 8.55 13.67
C ILE A 685 -13.03 7.82 12.34
N LEU A 686 -13.64 8.44 11.35
CA LEU A 686 -13.85 7.81 10.06
C LEU A 686 -12.48 7.52 9.43
N PRO A 687 -12.26 6.32 8.86
CA PRO A 687 -10.99 5.99 8.20
C PRO A 687 -10.56 7.04 7.19
N ALA A 688 -11.51 7.59 6.41
CA ALA A 688 -11.26 8.65 5.45
C ALA A 688 -10.79 9.97 6.10
N TYR A 689 -11.36 10.34 7.25
CA TYR A 689 -10.91 11.52 7.98
C TYR A 689 -9.51 11.29 8.55
N ILE A 690 -9.26 10.16 9.21
CA ILE A 690 -7.94 9.83 9.77
C ILE A 690 -6.89 9.78 8.67
N GLN A 691 -7.19 9.12 7.55
CA GLN A 691 -6.33 9.06 6.36
C GLN A 691 -6.03 10.43 5.78
N THR A 692 -7.01 11.34 5.72
CA THR A 692 -6.80 12.65 5.10
C THR A 692 -6.16 13.64 6.07
N MET A 693 -6.69 13.75 7.28
CA MET A 693 -6.34 14.78 8.25
C MET A 693 -5.05 14.44 8.99
N GLY A 694 -4.87 13.17 9.36
CA GLY A 694 -3.68 12.69 10.06
C GLY A 694 -2.48 12.41 9.16
N ASP A 695 -2.61 12.53 7.84
CA ASP A 695 -1.46 12.42 6.94
C ASP A 695 -0.57 13.67 7.05
N PRO A 696 0.63 13.61 7.61
CA PRO A 696 1.46 14.81 7.75
C PRO A 696 2.03 15.29 6.39
N GLY A 697 1.79 14.54 5.30
CA GLY A 697 2.30 14.83 3.96
C GLY A 697 3.83 14.68 3.87
N ILE A 698 4.39 15.26 2.81
CA ILE A 698 5.85 15.32 2.62
C ILE A 698 6.42 16.33 3.61
N GLN A 699 7.34 15.89 4.48
CA GLN A 699 7.95 16.71 5.51
C GLN A 699 8.93 17.74 4.94
N SER A 700 9.79 17.28 4.02
CA SER A 700 10.74 18.15 3.33
C SER A 700 11.20 17.53 2.03
N ILE A 701 11.46 18.39 1.04
CA ILE A 701 12.14 18.03 -0.20
C ILE A 701 13.43 18.84 -0.28
N THR A 702 14.55 18.13 -0.21
CA THR A 702 15.90 18.70 -0.30
C THR A 702 16.48 18.34 -1.66
N ARG A 703 16.80 19.35 -2.45
CA ARG A 703 17.45 19.17 -3.76
C ARG A 703 18.94 19.39 -3.62
N ILE A 704 19.69 18.36 -3.96
CA ILE A 704 21.15 18.40 -4.03
C ILE A 704 21.50 18.53 -5.50
N THR A 705 21.60 19.77 -5.95
CA THR A 705 21.88 20.08 -7.35
C THR A 705 23.37 20.22 -7.56
N ARG A 706 23.89 19.54 -8.57
CA ARG A 706 25.26 19.75 -9.04
C ARG A 706 25.43 21.18 -9.52
N GLU A 707 26.45 21.88 -9.02
CA GLU A 707 26.81 23.21 -9.50
C GLU A 707 27.79 23.13 -10.68
N SER A 708 27.67 24.05 -11.64
CA SER A 708 28.59 24.11 -12.79
C SER A 708 29.90 24.80 -12.39
N GLY A 709 31.03 24.25 -12.82
CA GLY A 709 32.25 25.05 -12.98
C GLY A 709 32.03 26.13 -14.05
N LYS A 710 32.68 27.30 -13.91
CA LYS A 710 32.51 28.47 -14.80
C LYS A 710 32.80 28.18 -16.30
N GLU A 711 33.43 27.05 -16.64
CA GLU A 711 33.95 26.73 -17.99
C GLU A 711 33.77 25.25 -18.41
N GLU A 712 32.68 24.58 -18.01
CA GLU A 712 32.45 23.16 -18.36
C GLU A 712 32.01 22.93 -19.83
N PRO A 713 32.65 22.03 -20.60
CA PRO A 713 32.30 21.74 -22.00
C PRO A 713 30.97 20.95 -22.15
N TYR A 714 30.42 20.95 -23.37
CA TYR A 714 29.26 20.15 -23.76
C TYR A 714 29.71 18.69 -24.10
N ALA A 715 28.88 17.67 -23.84
CA ALA A 715 29.16 16.21 -23.87
C ALA A 715 29.89 15.57 -22.66
N TRP A 716 29.75 16.15 -21.47
CA TRP A 716 30.46 15.77 -20.24
C TRP A 716 29.93 14.51 -19.53
N ASP A 717 28.72 14.06 -19.81
CA ASP A 717 28.13 12.83 -19.24
C ASP A 717 28.79 11.53 -19.71
N SER A 718 29.66 11.64 -20.72
CA SER A 718 30.46 10.54 -21.27
C SER A 718 31.93 10.58 -20.83
N ASP A 719 32.34 11.52 -19.96
CA ASP A 719 33.72 11.61 -19.48
C ASP A 719 33.96 10.72 -18.24
N PHE A 720 34.34 9.47 -18.49
CA PHE A 720 34.69 8.50 -17.44
C PHE A 720 36.15 8.58 -16.98
N SER A 721 36.89 9.66 -17.27
CA SER A 721 38.27 9.76 -16.79
C SER A 721 38.34 9.82 -15.27
N ARG A 722 39.35 9.18 -14.68
CA ARG A 722 39.55 9.13 -13.23
C ARG A 722 39.52 10.52 -12.57
N LYS A 723 40.15 11.52 -13.20
CA LYS A 723 40.16 12.90 -12.69
C LYS A 723 38.76 13.51 -12.63
N THR A 724 37.92 13.28 -13.64
CA THR A 724 36.55 13.83 -13.69
C THR A 724 35.66 13.12 -12.68
N ILE A 725 35.76 11.80 -12.56
CA ILE A 725 35.03 11.01 -11.56
C ILE A 725 35.36 11.50 -10.14
N GLU A 726 36.63 11.69 -9.80
CA GLU A 726 37.04 12.20 -8.49
C GLU A 726 36.57 13.64 -8.23
N GLN A 727 36.56 14.50 -9.25
CA GLN A 727 35.99 15.85 -9.15
C GLN A 727 34.48 15.81 -8.85
N HIS A 728 33.74 14.93 -9.52
CA HIS A 728 32.31 14.76 -9.27
C HIS A 728 32.02 14.23 -7.86
N LYS A 729 32.73 13.18 -7.43
CA LYS A 729 32.64 12.65 -6.06
C LYS A 729 32.88 13.75 -5.02
N LYS A 730 33.99 14.49 -5.17
CA LYS A 730 34.33 15.60 -4.26
C LYS A 730 33.27 16.69 -4.24
N SER A 731 32.77 17.09 -5.42
CA SER A 731 31.73 18.11 -5.53
C SER A 731 30.42 17.67 -4.85
N GLY A 732 30.02 16.42 -5.04
CA GLY A 732 28.82 15.85 -4.41
C GLY A 732 28.92 15.85 -2.90
N TYR A 733 30.09 15.48 -2.37
CA TYR A 733 30.38 15.49 -0.95
C TYR A 733 30.27 16.89 -0.33
N GLU A 734 31.00 17.87 -0.86
CA GLU A 734 31.07 19.23 -0.29
C GLU A 734 29.71 19.95 -0.31
N ILE A 735 28.97 19.84 -1.42
CA ILE A 735 27.64 20.45 -1.55
C ILE A 735 26.67 19.83 -0.55
N THR A 736 26.63 18.50 -0.48
CA THR A 736 25.73 17.77 0.42
C THR A 736 26.04 18.07 1.87
N LYS A 737 27.32 18.01 2.25
CA LYS A 737 27.76 18.35 3.61
C LYS A 737 27.27 19.73 4.03
N LYS A 738 27.47 20.75 3.19
CA LYS A 738 26.99 22.12 3.47
C LYS A 738 25.47 22.18 3.65
N ILE A 739 24.70 21.47 2.82
CA ILE A 739 23.24 21.42 2.93
C ILE A 739 22.81 20.76 4.25
N LEU A 740 23.41 19.62 4.59
CA LEU A 740 23.07 18.87 5.81
C LEU A 740 23.45 19.64 7.08
N GLU A 741 24.59 20.34 7.10
CA GLU A 741 24.99 21.22 8.19
C GLU A 741 24.00 22.38 8.39
N GLN A 742 23.48 22.96 7.30
CA GLN A 742 22.45 23.99 7.35
C GLN A 742 21.11 23.46 7.88
N GLU A 743 20.69 22.27 7.44
CA GLU A 743 19.48 21.61 7.97
C GLU A 743 19.60 21.32 9.46
N ALA A 744 20.75 20.80 9.90
CA ALA A 744 21.03 20.51 11.30
C ALA A 744 20.98 21.78 12.17
N LEU A 745 21.51 22.89 11.66
CA LEU A 745 21.42 24.19 12.33
C LEU A 745 19.98 24.69 12.43
N ALA A 746 19.20 24.61 11.34
CA ALA A 746 17.80 25.02 11.33
C ALA A 746 16.94 24.21 12.31
N LYS A 747 17.24 22.91 12.49
CA LYS A 747 16.55 22.04 13.45
C LYS A 747 16.88 22.37 14.91
N ARG A 748 18.07 22.93 15.20
CA ARG A 748 18.44 23.38 16.56
C ARG A 748 17.81 24.71 16.96
N ILE A 749 17.37 25.50 15.99
CA ILE A 749 16.77 26.83 16.20
C ILE A 749 15.24 26.74 16.39
N LYS A 750 14.60 25.70 15.84
CA LYS A 750 13.21 25.32 16.10
C LYS A 750 13.10 24.51 17.38
#